data_AF-A0AAJ2NQ23-F1
#
_entry.id   AF-A0AAJ2NQ23-F1
#
_cell.length_a   1.000
_cell.length_b   1.000
_cell.length_c   1.000
_cell.angle_alpha   90.00
_cell.angle_beta   90.00
_cell.angle_gamma   90.00
#
_symmetry.space_group_name_H-M   'P 1'
#
loop_
_entity.id
_entity.type
_entity.pdbx_description
1 polymer ?
#
loop_
_entity_poly.entity_id
_entity_poly.type
_entity_poly.pdbx_seq_one_letter_code
_entity_poly.pdbx_strand_id
1 'polypeptide(L)'
;MKLLTKNLTVLVLMMTILFAGDYAAASSQVHLSSQNISSQSSSWDLDYNSWGRNNPFVNSDGDIVTNGIGYQRYSSNRSRTFTSFNISEFNHTTFETTVSLDNNYNTGDRGKTEVAVYADNQLLYTETFSNTTPKNNLKLALPENTSTLTVFAIFKGGNQGSHRVILEEPKLTNALNALAKDDSLSLSSVGVSASSSSWDWNFGAASGRPFEMLDGRLIGRGYQLSTYSSNRIRNFIEFPVRDYNHSTFETTISVDRTASSGDRGKTQVLIYADDHKLYSKTFTNTTPEEVLALPLPEGTETLRMYAIQQRGGQGHHRINFENPLLTNSKQQLEEVNRMGLNRLGVADSSSSWDWSANSYGSLPFDRNDGTLEAKGYALLRYSSNRNTVYTSHYIGDHSLPYFETTLSVDGQYASGDRGTTKVEVLADGKSIFNKTVNNRTQPEELQLNIPAGTQFLRLQATYSPGSNGTHRIIFGEPALTDGKTPNSQPRTSDGFNDISSQHPYQKEIALLTNRAIINGYQDGTFRPNNNITRRQAALMISRAFDLDLKGRPNPGFGDVAATLDGYAEIAAVMDEGLFDSFIRGSQFRPNQQLTRGEMASILATAYNLDSTSSTSPLTDISNHWARDYIVALADHNITTGFNDQTFRPNQSLTRAHFSVFMARAEDPAFRP
;
A
#
# COMPACT_ATOMS: atom_id res chain seq x y z
N MET A 1 62.11 42.56 -6.53
CA MET A 1 62.48 43.21 -5.25
C MET A 1 61.26 43.98 -4.75
N LYS A 2 60.78 43.74 -3.51
CA LYS A 2 59.94 44.60 -2.61
C LYS A 2 58.82 45.49 -3.25
N LEU A 3 57.58 45.61 -2.75
CA LEU A 3 57.00 45.33 -1.42
C LEU A 3 55.43 45.31 -1.50
N LEU A 4 54.77 44.69 -0.49
CA LEU A 4 53.38 44.83 0.04
C LEU A 4 52.32 45.74 -0.67
N THR A 5 51.01 45.44 -0.63
CA THR A 5 50.16 45.31 0.60
C THR A 5 48.78 44.63 0.39
N LYS A 6 48.37 43.81 1.39
CA LYS A 6 46.99 43.62 1.98
C LYS A 6 45.86 43.12 1.04
N ASN A 7 44.86 42.33 1.42
CA ASN A 7 44.35 41.70 2.66
C ASN A 7 43.36 40.56 2.23
N LEU A 8 42.84 39.62 3.03
CA LEU A 8 43.19 39.02 4.33
C LEU A 8 42.19 37.87 4.60
N THR A 9 42.64 36.63 4.84
CA THR A 9 41.79 35.54 5.39
C THR A 9 42.57 34.77 6.44
N VAL A 10 42.02 34.68 7.66
CA VAL A 10 42.66 34.03 8.81
C VAL A 10 42.27 32.56 8.87
N LEU A 11 43.24 31.66 8.70
CA LEU A 11 43.07 30.24 9.01
C LEU A 11 43.40 30.02 10.49
N VAL A 12 42.39 29.72 11.32
CA VAL A 12 42.61 29.36 12.72
C VAL A 12 43.04 27.89 12.78
N LEU A 13 44.33 27.66 13.01
CA LEU A 13 44.88 26.34 13.25
C LEU A 13 44.56 25.90 14.69
N MET A 14 43.50 25.11 14.88
CA MET A 14 43.23 24.50 16.19
C MET A 14 44.03 23.20 16.32
N MET A 15 45.04 23.24 17.18
CA MET A 15 46.01 22.16 17.39
C MET A 15 45.43 21.07 18.30
N THR A 16 44.88 20.00 17.72
CA THR A 16 44.51 18.79 18.47
C THR A 16 45.75 17.97 18.81
N ILE A 17 46.00 17.83 20.10
CA ILE A 17 47.08 16.99 20.64
C ILE A 17 46.68 15.52 20.44
N LEU A 18 47.42 14.79 19.59
CA LEU A 18 47.31 13.33 19.56
C LEU A 18 47.90 12.75 20.85
N PHE A 19 47.03 12.35 21.77
CA PHE A 19 47.37 11.25 22.67
C PHE A 19 47.21 9.94 21.89
N ALA A 20 48.33 9.37 21.46
CA ALA A 20 48.39 7.98 21.03
C ALA A 20 48.24 7.08 22.26
N GLY A 21 47.01 6.88 22.72
CA GLY A 21 46.65 5.70 23.50
C GLY A 21 46.55 4.51 22.56
N ASP A 22 46.99 3.34 23.00
CA ASP A 22 46.90 2.11 22.21
C ASP A 22 45.46 1.86 21.76
N TYR A 23 45.25 1.84 20.44
CA TYR A 23 44.01 1.31 19.86
C TYR A 23 43.99 -0.20 20.07
N ALA A 24 43.56 -0.61 21.26
CA ALA A 24 43.10 -1.98 21.49
C ALA A 24 42.06 -2.32 20.41
N ALA A 25 42.18 -3.50 19.80
CA ALA A 25 41.23 -3.96 18.79
C ALA A 25 39.80 -3.80 19.33
N ALA A 26 38.95 -3.10 18.58
CA ALA A 26 37.58 -2.83 19.00
C ALA A 26 36.90 -4.15 19.39
N SER A 27 36.26 -4.17 20.57
CA SER A 27 35.55 -5.34 21.08
C SER A 27 34.64 -5.90 19.99
N SER A 28 34.73 -7.20 19.73
CA SER A 28 33.92 -7.87 18.70
C SER A 28 32.42 -7.87 18.99
N GLN A 29 32.04 -7.46 20.20
CA GLN A 29 30.65 -7.30 20.66
C GLN A 29 30.52 -6.04 21.52
N VAL A 30 29.39 -5.33 21.39
CA VAL A 30 29.07 -4.13 22.18
C VAL A 30 27.76 -4.35 22.95
N HIS A 31 27.82 -4.38 24.28
CA HIS A 31 26.65 -4.66 25.14
C HIS A 31 25.84 -3.38 25.44
N LEU A 32 24.58 -3.37 25.02
CA LEU A 32 23.65 -2.24 25.09
C LEU A 32 23.07 -2.01 26.50
N SER A 33 23.20 -2.96 27.42
CA SER A 33 22.77 -2.80 28.82
C SER A 33 23.72 -1.92 29.66
N SER A 34 24.78 -1.40 29.06
CA SER A 34 25.64 -0.38 29.67
C SER A 34 24.98 1.01 29.56
N GLN A 35 24.86 1.72 30.69
CA GLN A 35 24.05 2.94 30.83
C GLN A 35 24.49 4.13 29.93
N ASN A 36 25.63 4.02 29.23
CA ASN A 36 26.22 5.08 28.42
C ASN A 36 25.87 5.01 26.92
N ILE A 37 25.14 3.98 26.45
CA ILE A 37 24.85 3.78 25.01
C ILE A 37 23.42 4.24 24.62
N SER A 38 22.48 4.29 25.56
CA SER A 38 21.11 4.74 25.28
C SER A 38 21.05 6.25 25.03
N SER A 39 20.56 6.66 23.87
CA SER A 39 20.46 8.08 23.48
C SER A 39 19.13 8.72 23.88
N GLN A 40 18.03 7.94 23.90
CA GLN A 40 16.71 8.38 24.37
C GLN A 40 15.95 7.23 25.05
N SER A 41 15.16 7.54 26.07
CA SER A 41 14.37 6.53 26.78
C SER A 41 13.13 7.11 27.47
N SER A 42 12.07 6.31 27.61
CA SER A 42 10.93 6.64 28.46
C SER A 42 11.26 6.37 29.93
N SER A 43 11.88 7.36 30.58
CA SER A 43 12.27 7.27 31.99
C SER A 43 11.14 6.80 32.93
N TRP A 44 11.55 6.04 33.97
CA TRP A 44 10.74 5.32 34.97
C TRP A 44 10.11 3.99 34.53
N ASP A 45 9.96 3.72 33.23
CA ASP A 45 9.44 2.43 32.71
C ASP A 45 10.56 1.43 32.33
N LEU A 46 11.81 1.76 32.66
CA LEU A 46 13.02 1.10 32.19
C LEU A 46 14.04 0.97 33.32
N ASP A 47 14.66 -0.19 33.37
CA ASP A 47 15.69 -0.56 34.34
C ASP A 47 16.85 -1.26 33.60
N TYR A 48 18.08 -1.11 34.09
CA TYR A 48 19.27 -1.75 33.52
C TYR A 48 19.86 -2.71 34.54
N ASN A 49 20.09 -3.97 34.15
CA ASN A 49 20.69 -5.06 34.92
C ASN A 49 19.92 -5.52 36.19
N SER A 50 19.08 -4.67 36.78
CA SER A 50 18.18 -5.00 37.89
C SER A 50 17.00 -4.03 37.99
N TRP A 51 15.83 -4.50 38.45
CA TRP A 51 14.69 -3.64 38.78
C TRP A 51 15.03 -2.75 39.98
N GLY A 52 15.22 -1.45 39.76
CA GLY A 52 15.74 -0.55 40.78
C GLY A 52 17.14 -0.97 41.27
N ARG A 53 17.41 -0.81 42.57
CA ARG A 53 18.77 -1.00 43.11
C ARG A 53 19.15 -2.45 43.48
N ASN A 54 18.17 -3.27 43.87
CA ASN A 54 18.43 -4.53 44.61
C ASN A 54 17.60 -5.74 44.14
N ASN A 55 16.73 -5.60 43.13
CA ASN A 55 15.87 -6.71 42.69
C ASN A 55 16.34 -7.20 41.31
N PRO A 56 17.03 -8.35 41.21
CA PRO A 56 17.58 -8.83 39.94
C PRO A 56 16.49 -9.10 38.90
N PHE A 57 16.86 -9.05 37.63
CA PHE A 57 16.06 -9.64 36.56
C PHE A 57 16.11 -11.16 36.67
N VAL A 58 14.96 -11.81 36.56
CA VAL A 58 14.86 -13.28 36.60
C VAL A 58 14.13 -13.75 35.35
N ASN A 59 14.80 -14.45 34.43
CA ASN A 59 14.19 -14.88 33.16
C ASN A 59 13.12 -15.97 33.38
N SER A 60 12.43 -16.37 32.31
CA SER A 60 11.32 -17.35 32.36
C SER A 60 11.67 -18.70 32.99
N ASP A 61 12.96 -19.06 33.00
CA ASP A 61 13.44 -20.36 33.46
C ASP A 61 13.87 -20.31 34.94
N GLY A 62 13.95 -19.10 35.51
CA GLY A 62 14.36 -18.85 36.89
C GLY A 62 15.81 -18.37 37.03
N ASP A 63 16.55 -18.19 35.94
CA ASP A 63 17.94 -17.73 35.99
C ASP A 63 18.04 -16.22 36.24
N ILE A 64 19.08 -15.81 36.97
CA ILE A 64 19.40 -14.40 37.21
C ILE A 64 20.09 -13.82 35.98
N VAL A 65 19.48 -12.79 35.38
CA VAL A 65 20.04 -12.05 34.24
C VAL A 65 20.83 -10.86 34.78
N THR A 66 22.16 -10.88 34.58
CA THR A 66 23.07 -9.87 35.15
C THR A 66 23.42 -8.73 34.20
N ASN A 67 23.40 -8.97 32.88
CA ASN A 67 23.42 -7.92 31.88
C ASN A 67 22.11 -7.97 31.09
N GLY A 68 21.30 -6.92 31.19
CA GLY A 68 20.02 -6.88 30.51
C GLY A 68 19.30 -5.56 30.63
N ILE A 69 18.16 -5.46 29.94
CA ILE A 69 17.32 -4.26 29.93
C ILE A 69 15.89 -4.69 30.24
N GLY A 70 15.36 -4.18 31.35
CA GLY A 70 14.03 -4.49 31.85
C GLY A 70 13.03 -3.44 31.41
N TYR A 71 11.95 -3.88 30.77
CA TYR A 71 10.83 -3.06 30.33
C TYR A 71 9.61 -3.36 31.20
N GLN A 72 9.08 -2.33 31.86
CA GLN A 72 7.91 -2.45 32.73
C GLN A 72 6.88 -1.35 32.48
N ARG A 73 5.66 -1.58 32.97
CA ARG A 73 4.58 -0.58 32.97
C ARG A 73 4.47 0.05 34.36
N TYR A 74 4.99 1.25 34.54
CA TYR A 74 4.95 1.96 35.82
C TYR A 74 3.56 2.55 36.14
N SER A 75 2.79 2.93 35.11
CA SER A 75 1.45 3.52 35.26
C SER A 75 0.42 2.90 34.33
N SER A 76 -0.82 2.74 34.80
CA SER A 76 -1.96 2.28 33.97
C SER A 76 -2.23 3.17 32.76
N ASN A 77 -1.82 4.44 32.76
CA ASN A 77 -2.01 5.36 31.64
C ASN A 77 -0.90 5.28 30.59
N ARG A 78 0.20 4.55 30.86
CA ARG A 78 1.24 4.24 29.89
C ARG A 78 1.01 2.83 29.35
N SER A 79 0.81 2.68 28.05
CA SER A 79 0.72 1.38 27.36
C SER A 79 1.94 1.08 26.50
N ARG A 80 2.97 1.93 26.52
CA ARG A 80 4.18 1.78 25.71
C ARG A 80 5.37 2.41 26.43
N THR A 81 6.50 1.71 26.41
CA THR A 81 7.82 2.16 26.84
C THR A 81 8.82 1.87 25.70
N PHE A 82 9.92 2.61 25.63
CA PHE A 82 10.94 2.39 24.60
C PHE A 82 12.34 2.84 25.04
N THR A 83 13.35 2.15 24.51
CA THR A 83 14.75 2.58 24.57
C THR A 83 15.27 2.74 23.15
N SER A 84 15.97 3.83 22.87
CA SER A 84 16.69 4.05 21.62
C SER A 84 18.19 4.19 21.90
N PHE A 85 19.01 3.52 21.10
CA PHE A 85 20.47 3.52 21.16
C PHE A 85 20.99 4.23 19.92
N ASN A 86 21.90 5.20 20.07
CA ASN A 86 22.67 5.68 18.94
C ASN A 86 23.75 4.64 18.65
N ILE A 87 23.73 4.06 17.45
CA ILE A 87 24.69 3.05 17.02
C ILE A 87 25.47 3.46 15.76
N SER A 88 25.33 4.71 15.31
CA SER A 88 26.02 5.24 14.11
C SER A 88 27.55 5.14 14.13
N GLU A 89 28.17 5.12 15.32
CA GLU A 89 29.62 4.95 15.50
C GLU A 89 30.04 3.46 15.61
N PHE A 90 29.08 2.53 15.72
CA PHE A 90 29.33 1.10 15.84
C PHE A 90 29.12 0.42 14.50
N ASN A 91 30.21 0.07 13.82
CA ASN A 91 30.19 -0.67 12.56
C ASN A 91 29.86 -2.18 12.77
N HIS A 92 28.62 -2.44 13.21
CA HIS A 92 28.10 -3.76 13.51
C HIS A 92 26.87 -4.10 12.66
N THR A 93 26.83 -5.32 12.11
CA THR A 93 25.79 -5.79 11.18
C THR A 93 24.66 -6.57 11.83
N THR A 94 24.75 -6.86 13.14
CA THR A 94 23.82 -7.76 13.83
C THR A 94 23.46 -7.26 15.22
N PHE A 95 22.19 -7.38 15.60
CA PHE A 95 21.72 -7.25 16.99
C PHE A 95 21.32 -8.62 17.55
N GLU A 96 21.84 -8.97 18.73
CA GLU A 96 21.57 -10.23 19.43
C GLU A 96 21.03 -9.98 20.83
N THR A 97 20.00 -10.73 21.24
CA THR A 97 19.44 -10.71 22.60
C THR A 97 18.52 -11.93 22.82
N THR A 98 18.31 -12.38 24.05
CA THR A 98 17.17 -13.24 24.38
C THR A 98 16.05 -12.38 24.95
N VAL A 99 14.82 -12.55 24.46
CA VAL A 99 13.62 -11.89 24.99
C VAL A 99 12.89 -12.86 25.90
N SER A 100 12.69 -12.49 27.16
CA SER A 100 11.93 -13.30 28.13
C SER A 100 10.95 -12.46 28.95
N LEU A 101 9.96 -13.11 29.55
CA LEU A 101 9.18 -12.52 30.64
C LEU A 101 9.92 -12.67 31.97
N ASP A 102 9.83 -11.66 32.84
CA ASP A 102 10.35 -11.78 34.21
C ASP A 102 9.52 -12.79 35.02
N ASN A 103 10.16 -13.79 35.62
CA ASN A 103 9.49 -14.90 36.32
C ASN A 103 8.54 -14.44 37.43
N ASN A 104 8.93 -13.39 38.18
CA ASN A 104 8.12 -12.82 39.26
C ASN A 104 6.82 -12.18 38.72
N TYR A 105 6.83 -11.86 37.42
CA TYR A 105 5.73 -11.27 36.65
C TYR A 105 5.15 -12.23 35.61
N ASN A 106 5.49 -13.52 35.65
CA ASN A 106 5.07 -14.53 34.67
C ASN A 106 3.82 -15.32 35.10
N THR A 107 3.39 -15.22 36.36
CA THR A 107 2.20 -15.94 36.86
C THR A 107 0.91 -15.10 36.79
N GLY A 108 -0.22 -15.77 36.61
CA GLY A 108 -1.56 -15.16 36.62
C GLY A 108 -1.92 -14.35 35.37
N ASP A 109 -3.10 -13.71 35.39
CA ASP A 109 -3.58 -12.86 34.29
C ASP A 109 -2.95 -11.47 34.37
N ARG A 110 -1.77 -11.34 33.77
CA ARG A 110 -1.05 -10.08 33.54
C ARG A 110 -1.13 -9.63 32.07
N GLY A 111 -2.08 -10.18 31.32
CA GLY A 111 -2.40 -9.78 29.94
C GLY A 111 -1.32 -10.16 28.93
N LYS A 112 -0.85 -9.18 28.15
CA LYS A 112 0.09 -9.35 27.03
C LYS A 112 1.08 -8.19 26.95
N THR A 113 2.28 -8.48 26.45
CA THR A 113 3.29 -7.48 26.11
C THR A 113 3.85 -7.78 24.72
N GLU A 114 3.72 -6.84 23.79
CA GLU A 114 4.43 -6.90 22.51
C GLU A 114 5.85 -6.35 22.68
N VAL A 115 6.83 -6.99 22.05
CA VAL A 115 8.19 -6.46 21.90
C VAL A 115 8.43 -6.21 20.41
N ALA A 116 8.77 -4.97 20.05
CA ALA A 116 9.05 -4.60 18.66
C ALA A 116 10.41 -3.91 18.54
N VAL A 117 11.25 -4.36 17.61
CA VAL A 117 12.62 -3.87 17.39
C VAL A 117 12.70 -3.20 16.02
N TYR A 118 13.17 -1.96 16.01
CA TYR A 118 13.36 -1.14 14.80
C TYR A 118 14.83 -0.76 14.64
N ALA A 119 15.34 -0.85 13.41
CA ALA A 119 16.56 -0.15 12.99
C ALA A 119 16.13 1.08 12.19
N ASP A 120 16.46 2.27 12.68
CA ASP A 120 15.95 3.56 12.18
C ASP A 120 14.41 3.58 12.04
N ASN A 121 13.90 3.40 10.81
CA ASN A 121 12.47 3.35 10.51
C ASN A 121 11.95 1.94 10.14
N GLN A 122 12.84 0.98 9.90
CA GLN A 122 12.51 -0.38 9.49
C GLN A 122 12.20 -1.25 10.71
N LEU A 123 11.05 -1.93 10.70
CA LEU A 123 10.70 -2.95 11.67
C LEU A 123 11.47 -4.24 11.36
N LEU A 124 12.31 -4.71 12.30
CA LEU A 124 13.10 -5.93 12.15
C LEU A 124 12.46 -7.15 12.83
N TYR A 125 11.67 -6.92 13.89
CA TYR A 125 11.05 -7.99 14.67
C TYR A 125 9.87 -7.45 15.48
N THR A 126 8.82 -8.26 15.63
CA THR A 126 7.69 -8.01 16.53
C THR A 126 7.16 -9.36 17.05
N GLU A 127 6.89 -9.48 18.35
CA GLU A 127 6.24 -10.66 18.93
C GLU A 127 5.43 -10.34 20.20
N THR A 128 4.28 -10.99 20.36
CA THR A 128 3.43 -10.88 21.55
C THR A 128 3.74 -11.94 22.61
N PHE A 129 4.21 -11.51 23.78
CA PHE A 129 4.46 -12.36 24.94
C PHE A 129 3.28 -12.38 25.92
N SER A 130 2.93 -13.58 26.40
CA SER A 130 2.08 -13.85 27.56
C SER A 130 2.70 -14.97 28.41
N ASN A 131 2.10 -15.32 29.55
CA ASN A 131 2.56 -16.39 30.46
C ASN A 131 2.72 -17.80 29.86
N THR A 132 2.33 -18.00 28.60
CA THR A 132 2.50 -19.23 27.81
C THR A 132 3.56 -19.12 26.71
N THR A 133 4.11 -17.92 26.46
CA THR A 133 5.13 -17.69 25.43
C THR A 133 6.51 -18.05 25.99
N PRO A 134 7.28 -18.94 25.37
CA PRO A 134 8.65 -19.23 25.79
C PRO A 134 9.57 -18.03 25.52
N LYS A 135 10.75 -18.01 26.14
CA LYS A 135 11.78 -17.02 25.77
C LYS A 135 12.27 -17.26 24.34
N ASN A 136 12.58 -16.18 23.62
CA ASN A 136 13.00 -16.23 22.22
C ASN A 136 14.43 -15.68 22.05
N ASN A 137 15.30 -16.42 21.37
CA ASN A 137 16.68 -16.02 21.10
C ASN A 137 16.75 -15.29 19.75
N LEU A 138 16.91 -13.97 19.78
CA LEU A 138 16.95 -13.13 18.60
C LEU A 138 18.37 -12.93 18.08
N LYS A 139 18.51 -13.03 16.77
CA LYS A 139 19.70 -12.63 16.00
C LYS A 139 19.20 -11.93 14.72
N LEU A 140 19.16 -10.60 14.77
CA LEU A 140 18.57 -9.75 13.74
C LEU A 140 19.67 -9.07 12.93
N ALA A 141 19.63 -9.19 11.61
CA ALA A 141 20.51 -8.43 10.74
C ALA A 141 20.11 -6.95 10.75
N LEU A 142 21.11 -6.07 10.81
CA LEU A 142 20.94 -4.62 10.79
C LEU A 142 21.15 -4.10 9.35
N PRO A 143 20.35 -3.11 8.91
CA PRO A 143 20.64 -2.35 7.71
C PRO A 143 22.03 -1.71 7.71
N GLU A 144 22.67 -1.63 6.55
CA GLU A 144 23.91 -0.87 6.38
C GLU A 144 23.76 0.56 6.92
N ASN A 145 24.79 1.08 7.60
CA ASN A 145 24.80 2.43 8.16
C ASN A 145 23.57 2.74 9.05
N THR A 146 23.04 1.75 9.79
CA THR A 146 21.99 1.98 10.80
C THR A 146 22.45 3.02 11.81
N SER A 147 21.67 4.07 12.03
CA SER A 147 22.04 5.13 12.98
C SER A 147 21.48 4.89 14.38
N THR A 148 20.29 4.30 14.46
CA THR A 148 19.55 4.09 15.70
C THR A 148 18.94 2.70 15.77
N LEU A 149 19.06 2.06 16.94
CA LEU A 149 18.31 0.84 17.26
C LEU A 149 17.29 1.20 18.33
N THR A 150 16.00 0.95 18.07
CA THR A 150 14.92 1.29 19.00
C THR A 150 14.09 0.06 19.33
N VAL A 151 13.98 -0.25 20.63
CA VAL A 151 13.11 -1.32 21.12
C VAL A 151 11.92 -0.71 21.85
N PHE A 152 10.71 -1.10 21.43
CA PHE A 152 9.46 -0.82 22.12
C PHE A 152 8.99 -2.04 22.88
N ALA A 153 8.48 -1.83 24.10
CA ALA A 153 7.58 -2.77 24.74
C ALA A 153 6.20 -2.14 24.89
N ILE A 154 5.16 -2.81 24.36
CA ILE A 154 3.78 -2.33 24.34
C ILE A 154 2.94 -3.22 25.24
N PHE A 155 2.28 -2.64 26.25
CA PHE A 155 1.59 -3.37 27.30
C PHE A 155 0.08 -3.32 27.15
N LYS A 156 -0.55 -4.49 27.10
CA LYS A 156 -1.98 -4.70 27.31
C LYS A 156 -2.17 -5.48 28.62
N GLY A 157 -2.27 -4.76 29.74
CA GLY A 157 -2.40 -5.39 31.06
C GLY A 157 -3.71 -6.18 31.24
N GLY A 158 -3.60 -7.26 32.00
CA GLY A 158 -4.71 -8.08 32.51
C GLY A 158 -5.14 -7.67 33.91
N ASN A 159 -5.93 -8.51 34.59
CA ASN A 159 -6.49 -8.21 35.90
C ASN A 159 -5.44 -8.04 37.02
N GLN A 160 -4.24 -8.59 36.86
CA GLN A 160 -3.13 -8.54 37.83
C GLN A 160 -1.98 -7.60 37.40
N GLY A 161 -2.24 -6.71 36.44
CA GLY A 161 -1.26 -5.75 35.91
C GLY A 161 -0.72 -6.16 34.55
N SER A 162 0.57 -5.87 34.29
CA SER A 162 1.23 -6.17 33.02
C SER A 162 2.44 -7.07 33.24
N HIS A 163 2.72 -7.97 32.29
CA HIS A 163 3.98 -8.69 32.25
C HIS A 163 5.15 -7.71 32.10
N ARG A 164 6.29 -8.04 32.71
CA ARG A 164 7.56 -7.35 32.49
C ARG A 164 8.39 -8.15 31.50
N VAL A 165 9.07 -7.46 30.59
CA VAL A 165 9.97 -8.07 29.60
C VAL A 165 11.41 -7.78 29.99
N ILE A 166 12.28 -8.74 29.78
CA ILE A 166 13.73 -8.60 29.90
C ILE A 166 14.32 -8.86 28.51
N LEU A 167 15.20 -7.97 28.07
CA LEU A 167 16.22 -8.28 27.06
C LEU A 167 17.46 -8.79 27.80
N GLU A 168 17.76 -10.07 27.66
CA GLU A 168 18.95 -10.73 28.21
C GLU A 168 20.12 -10.52 27.23
N GLU A 169 21.28 -10.13 27.77
CA GLU A 169 22.54 -9.91 27.03
C GLU A 169 22.40 -9.12 25.69
N PRO A 170 21.65 -8.00 25.62
CA PRO A 170 21.43 -7.29 24.38
C PRO A 170 22.73 -6.66 23.87
N LYS A 171 23.15 -7.05 22.66
CA LYS A 171 24.47 -6.69 22.12
C LYS A 171 24.50 -6.57 20.61
N LEU A 172 25.43 -5.77 20.12
CA LEU A 172 25.78 -5.66 18.69
C LEU A 172 26.92 -6.64 18.38
N THR A 173 26.85 -7.33 17.24
CA THR A 173 27.87 -8.26 16.73
C THR A 173 27.98 -8.17 15.20
N ASN A 174 28.89 -8.95 14.61
CA ASN A 174 29.04 -9.12 13.16
C ASN A 174 28.76 -10.56 12.72
N ALA A 175 27.70 -11.19 13.27
CA ALA A 175 27.40 -12.60 13.05
C ALA A 175 26.56 -12.89 11.79
N LEU A 176 25.88 -11.88 11.23
CA LEU A 176 25.13 -11.94 9.97
C LEU A 176 25.66 -10.90 8.98
N ASN A 177 25.30 -11.05 7.70
CA ASN A 177 25.49 -9.98 6.71
C ASN A 177 24.50 -8.83 7.01
N ALA A 178 24.89 -7.59 6.69
CA ALA A 178 23.99 -6.45 6.78
C ALA A 178 22.81 -6.59 5.79
N LEU A 179 21.68 -5.98 6.13
CA LEU A 179 20.58 -5.76 5.19
C LEU A 179 20.89 -4.55 4.30
N ALA A 180 20.36 -4.52 3.08
CA ALA A 180 20.37 -3.30 2.29
C ALA A 180 19.65 -2.18 3.06
N LYS A 181 20.22 -0.97 3.08
CA LYS A 181 19.56 0.18 3.70
C LYS A 181 18.44 0.69 2.80
N ASP A 182 17.20 0.65 3.32
CA ASP A 182 16.07 1.34 2.69
C ASP A 182 16.09 2.83 3.04
N ASP A 183 15.94 3.68 2.03
CA ASP A 183 15.75 5.12 2.19
C ASP A 183 14.30 5.37 2.63
N SER A 184 14.08 5.22 3.93
CA SER A 184 12.77 5.24 4.56
C SER A 184 12.64 6.35 5.60
N LEU A 185 11.52 7.08 5.55
CA LEU A 185 11.16 8.14 6.48
C LEU A 185 9.80 7.87 7.12
N SER A 186 9.78 7.71 8.44
CA SER A 186 8.52 7.53 9.18
C SER A 186 7.71 8.82 9.26
N LEU A 187 6.41 8.75 8.97
CA LEU A 187 5.50 9.91 9.07
C LEU A 187 5.38 10.48 10.49
N SER A 188 5.76 9.70 11.52
CA SER A 188 5.91 10.20 12.89
C SER A 188 6.98 11.28 13.04
N SER A 189 8.00 11.26 12.17
CA SER A 189 9.08 12.26 12.14
C SER A 189 8.72 13.47 11.28
N VAL A 190 7.87 13.27 10.27
CA VAL A 190 7.28 14.35 9.43
C VAL A 190 6.31 15.20 10.25
N GLY A 191 5.43 14.56 11.04
CA GLY A 191 4.41 15.22 11.85
C GLY A 191 3.14 15.58 11.07
N VAL A 192 2.04 15.75 11.82
CA VAL A 192 0.71 16.05 11.24
C VAL A 192 0.56 17.56 11.02
N SER A 193 0.37 18.01 9.78
CA SER A 193 0.11 19.43 9.44
C SER A 193 -1.32 19.84 9.75
N ALA A 194 -2.28 18.98 9.42
CA ALA A 194 -3.71 19.23 9.57
C ALA A 194 -4.47 17.95 9.96
N SER A 195 -5.62 18.12 10.60
CA SER A 195 -6.53 17.01 10.91
C SER A 195 -7.97 17.49 11.03
N SER A 196 -8.94 16.58 10.97
CA SER A 196 -10.35 16.90 11.24
C SER A 196 -10.57 17.46 12.65
N SER A 197 -9.76 17.00 13.61
CA SER A 197 -9.64 17.48 14.99
C SER A 197 -8.60 16.62 15.72
N SER A 198 -7.91 17.22 16.69
CA SER A 198 -6.95 16.55 17.58
C SER A 198 -7.51 15.41 18.42
N TRP A 199 -8.84 15.21 18.46
CA TRP A 199 -9.49 14.13 19.20
C TRP A 199 -9.83 12.92 18.33
N ASP A 200 -9.85 13.07 17.01
CA ASP A 200 -10.28 12.00 16.10
C ASP A 200 -9.12 11.13 15.57
N TRP A 201 -7.91 11.37 16.07
CA TRP A 201 -6.73 10.57 15.79
C TRP A 201 -5.84 10.44 17.02
N ASN A 202 -5.06 9.35 17.07
CA ASN A 202 -4.07 9.08 18.11
C ASN A 202 -2.81 8.47 17.49
N PHE A 203 -1.65 8.60 18.13
CA PHE A 203 -0.39 7.95 17.71
C PHE A 203 0.10 6.96 18.78
N GLY A 204 0.34 5.71 18.39
CA GLY A 204 0.76 4.59 19.24
C GLY A 204 -0.27 4.07 20.25
N ALA A 205 -1.06 4.94 20.88
CA ALA A 205 -2.06 4.56 21.88
C ALA A 205 -3.18 5.60 22.01
N ALA A 206 -4.39 5.15 22.33
CA ALA A 206 -5.53 6.01 22.66
C ALA A 206 -5.90 5.84 24.15
N SER A 207 -5.88 6.93 24.92
CA SER A 207 -6.21 6.93 26.37
C SER A 207 -5.47 5.85 27.18
N GLY A 208 -4.18 5.64 26.91
CA GLY A 208 -3.37 4.62 27.58
C GLY A 208 -3.71 3.17 27.21
N ARG A 209 -4.38 2.95 26.08
CA ARG A 209 -4.62 1.63 25.47
C ARG A 209 -3.85 1.54 24.16
N PRO A 210 -3.08 0.46 23.93
CA PRO A 210 -2.39 0.27 22.65
C PRO A 210 -3.41 -0.01 21.55
N PHE A 211 -3.02 0.22 20.30
CA PHE A 211 -3.80 -0.24 19.15
C PHE A 211 -3.56 -1.73 18.92
N GLU A 212 -4.57 -2.43 18.43
CA GLU A 212 -4.56 -3.88 18.24
C GLU A 212 -4.90 -4.25 16.80
N MET A 213 -4.00 -4.96 16.13
CA MET A 213 -4.26 -5.65 14.86
C MET A 213 -5.27 -6.79 15.08
N LEU A 214 -5.95 -7.23 14.01
CA LEU A 214 -7.03 -8.23 14.12
C LEU A 214 -6.55 -9.58 14.70
N ASP A 215 -5.34 -9.99 14.35
CA ASP A 215 -4.62 -11.16 14.91
C ASP A 215 -4.38 -11.07 16.43
N GLY A 216 -4.36 -9.85 16.98
CA GLY A 216 -4.15 -9.52 18.39
C GLY A 216 -2.75 -9.01 18.72
N ARG A 217 -1.92 -8.75 17.70
CA ARG A 217 -0.63 -8.08 17.79
C ARG A 217 -0.79 -6.61 18.15
N LEU A 218 0.08 -6.08 19.00
CA LEU A 218 -0.01 -4.68 19.44
C LEU A 218 0.85 -3.78 18.55
N ILE A 219 0.34 -2.63 18.15
CA ILE A 219 1.05 -1.75 17.20
C ILE A 219 2.08 -0.88 17.94
N GLY A 220 3.37 -1.06 17.63
CA GLY A 220 4.47 -0.29 18.22
C GLY A 220 4.54 1.16 17.74
N ARG A 221 4.51 1.35 16.40
CA ARG A 221 4.53 2.65 15.72
C ARG A 221 3.36 2.70 14.74
N GLY A 222 2.54 3.75 14.79
CA GLY A 222 1.36 3.85 13.92
C GLY A 222 0.35 4.88 14.39
N TYR A 223 -0.60 5.20 13.52
CA TYR A 223 -1.71 6.11 13.77
C TYR A 223 -3.03 5.35 13.84
N GLN A 224 -3.98 5.83 14.64
CA GLN A 224 -5.35 5.34 14.63
C GLN A 224 -6.29 6.51 14.34
N LEU A 225 -7.16 6.34 13.34
CA LEU A 225 -8.30 7.23 13.09
C LEU A 225 -9.55 6.69 13.78
N SER A 226 -10.17 7.49 14.64
CA SER A 226 -11.27 7.08 15.52
C SER A 226 -12.23 8.24 15.75
N THR A 227 -13.53 8.05 15.54
CA THR A 227 -14.51 9.12 15.84
C THR A 227 -14.65 9.36 17.34
N TYR A 228 -14.40 10.58 17.81
CA TYR A 228 -14.66 10.99 19.20
C TYR A 228 -16.12 11.44 19.42
N SER A 229 -16.71 12.15 18.44
CA SER A 229 -18.09 12.67 18.51
C SER A 229 -19.01 11.92 17.56
N SER A 230 -20.16 11.44 18.03
CA SER A 230 -21.15 10.69 17.21
C SER A 230 -21.61 11.40 15.93
N ASN A 231 -21.43 12.72 15.87
CA ASN A 231 -21.85 13.55 14.75
C ASN A 231 -20.71 13.81 13.75
N ARG A 232 -19.48 13.36 14.05
CA ARG A 232 -18.30 13.52 13.20
C ARG A 232 -17.85 12.18 12.64
N ILE A 233 -17.89 12.13 11.33
CA ILE A 233 -17.94 10.89 10.54
C ILE A 233 -16.99 10.96 9.35
N ARG A 234 -16.24 12.06 9.22
CA ARG A 234 -15.14 12.25 8.29
C ARG A 234 -13.91 12.62 9.14
N ASN A 235 -13.11 11.62 9.47
CA ASN A 235 -11.87 11.81 10.22
C ASN A 235 -10.72 11.83 9.23
N PHE A 236 -9.75 12.73 9.41
CA PHE A 236 -8.55 12.75 8.58
C PHE A 236 -7.33 13.27 9.34
N ILE A 237 -6.16 12.88 8.85
CA ILE A 237 -4.85 13.43 9.17
C ILE A 237 -4.10 13.72 7.86
N GLU A 238 -3.32 14.79 7.86
CA GLU A 238 -2.51 15.26 6.73
C GLU A 238 -1.05 15.41 7.17
N PHE A 239 -0.14 15.09 6.25
CA PHE A 239 1.30 15.23 6.42
C PHE A 239 1.85 16.10 5.28
N PRO A 240 2.70 17.10 5.56
CA PRO A 240 3.37 17.89 4.55
C PRO A 240 4.60 17.09 4.05
N VAL A 241 4.51 16.52 2.85
CA VAL A 241 5.53 15.58 2.34
C VAL A 241 6.45 16.19 1.27
N ARG A 242 6.10 17.37 0.73
CA ARG A 242 6.84 18.09 -0.33
C ARG A 242 8.36 18.23 -0.12
N ASP A 243 8.80 18.30 1.13
CA ASP A 243 10.18 18.60 1.52
C ASP A 243 11.02 17.30 1.63
N TYR A 244 10.45 16.13 1.28
CA TYR A 244 11.07 14.81 1.33
C TYR A 244 10.99 14.11 -0.03
N ASN A 245 12.14 13.63 -0.52
CA ASN A 245 12.28 13.06 -1.85
C ASN A 245 12.03 11.53 -1.85
N HIS A 246 10.77 11.16 -1.65
CA HIS A 246 10.33 9.76 -1.60
C HIS A 246 9.25 9.48 -2.63
N SER A 247 9.38 8.37 -3.36
CA SER A 247 8.49 7.96 -4.43
C SER A 247 7.28 7.14 -3.99
N THR A 248 7.24 6.68 -2.74
CA THR A 248 6.30 5.65 -2.28
C THR A 248 5.80 5.95 -0.87
N PHE A 249 4.53 5.66 -0.60
CA PHE A 249 3.95 5.62 0.74
C PHE A 249 3.58 4.18 1.13
N GLU A 250 4.11 3.70 2.25
CA GLU A 250 3.89 2.34 2.75
C GLU A 250 3.21 2.33 4.12
N THR A 251 2.28 1.41 4.35
CA THR A 251 1.63 1.19 5.67
C THR A 251 0.83 -0.12 5.66
N THR A 252 0.58 -0.70 6.83
CA THR A 252 -0.44 -1.76 6.98
C THR A 252 -1.70 -1.19 7.61
N ILE A 253 -2.85 -1.34 6.94
CA ILE A 253 -4.15 -0.86 7.41
C ILE A 253 -4.97 -1.99 8.02
N SER A 254 -5.63 -1.76 9.16
CA SER A 254 -6.59 -2.72 9.73
C SER A 254 -7.73 -2.04 10.49
N VAL A 255 -8.85 -2.76 10.69
CA VAL A 255 -9.80 -2.41 11.76
C VAL A 255 -9.18 -2.80 13.09
N ASP A 256 -9.16 -1.88 14.05
CA ASP A 256 -8.70 -2.18 15.40
C ASP A 256 -9.53 -3.29 16.04
N ARG A 257 -8.87 -4.30 16.61
CA ARG A 257 -9.54 -5.48 17.20
C ARG A 257 -10.55 -5.15 18.28
N THR A 258 -10.37 -4.04 19.00
CA THR A 258 -11.33 -3.61 20.03
C THR A 258 -12.57 -2.91 19.44
N ALA A 259 -12.62 -2.75 18.11
CA ALA A 259 -13.71 -2.20 17.32
C ALA A 259 -14.09 -3.09 16.11
N SER A 260 -13.75 -4.39 16.12
CA SER A 260 -14.13 -5.36 15.07
C SER A 260 -15.31 -6.28 15.46
N SER A 261 -16.00 -6.01 16.57
CA SER A 261 -17.12 -6.82 17.07
C SER A 261 -18.42 -6.02 17.22
N GLY A 262 -19.53 -6.71 16.90
CA GLY A 262 -20.89 -6.14 16.89
C GLY A 262 -21.12 -5.14 15.76
N ASP A 263 -22.32 -4.60 15.61
CA ASP A 263 -22.64 -3.72 14.48
C ASP A 263 -21.93 -2.35 14.57
N ARG A 264 -20.80 -2.21 13.87
CA ARG A 264 -20.02 -0.97 13.72
C ARG A 264 -20.26 -0.27 12.38
N GLY A 265 -21.16 -0.80 11.54
CA GLY A 265 -21.48 -0.25 10.23
C GLY A 265 -20.39 -0.49 9.18
N LYS A 266 -19.98 0.57 8.48
CA LYS A 266 -18.96 0.54 7.41
C LYS A 266 -18.02 1.73 7.53
N THR A 267 -16.79 1.61 7.02
CA THR A 267 -15.85 2.73 6.99
C THR A 267 -15.07 2.77 5.68
N GLN A 268 -15.23 3.84 4.92
CA GLN A 268 -14.39 4.10 3.76
C GLN A 268 -13.04 4.61 4.23
N VAL A 269 -11.98 3.88 3.90
CA VAL A 269 -10.60 4.31 4.07
C VAL A 269 -10.08 4.81 2.73
N LEU A 270 -9.47 5.99 2.74
CA LEU A 270 -8.90 6.61 1.55
C LEU A 270 -7.52 7.15 1.87
N ILE A 271 -6.61 7.05 0.91
CA ILE A 271 -5.31 7.72 0.96
C ILE A 271 -5.20 8.59 -0.30
N TYR A 272 -4.74 9.81 -0.12
CA TYR A 272 -4.59 10.81 -1.17
C TYR A 272 -3.19 11.42 -1.13
N ALA A 273 -2.56 11.53 -2.29
CA ALA A 273 -1.54 12.54 -2.58
C ALA A 273 -2.27 13.76 -3.14
N ASP A 274 -2.39 14.82 -2.36
CA ASP A 274 -3.14 16.04 -2.69
C ASP A 274 -4.61 15.78 -3.11
N ASP A 275 -4.91 15.83 -4.42
CA ASP A 275 -6.21 15.50 -5.03
C ASP A 275 -6.20 14.17 -5.80
N HIS A 276 -5.05 13.52 -5.92
CA HIS A 276 -4.89 12.20 -6.54
C HIS A 276 -5.16 11.09 -5.50
N LYS A 277 -6.10 10.19 -5.81
CA LYS A 277 -6.50 9.11 -4.91
C LYS A 277 -5.58 7.90 -5.08
N LEU A 278 -4.75 7.67 -4.08
CA LEU A 278 -3.83 6.53 -4.02
C LEU A 278 -4.50 5.24 -3.57
N TYR A 279 -5.54 5.32 -2.72
CA TYR A 279 -6.21 4.13 -2.19
C TYR A 279 -7.66 4.41 -1.83
N SER A 280 -8.51 3.38 -1.93
CA SER A 280 -9.94 3.45 -1.63
C SER A 280 -10.50 2.07 -1.32
N LYS A 281 -10.89 1.80 -0.07
CA LYS A 281 -11.55 0.53 0.29
C LYS A 281 -12.58 0.72 1.40
N THR A 282 -13.69 -0.02 1.31
CA THR A 282 -14.69 -0.10 2.38
C THR A 282 -14.30 -1.19 3.38
N PHE A 283 -14.06 -0.79 4.62
CA PHE A 283 -13.78 -1.68 5.75
C PHE A 283 -15.06 -2.01 6.52
N THR A 284 -15.14 -3.27 6.95
CA THR A 284 -16.12 -3.81 7.90
C THR A 284 -15.35 -4.59 8.99
N ASN A 285 -16.06 -5.03 10.03
CA ASN A 285 -15.54 -5.91 11.08
C ASN A 285 -14.67 -7.10 10.61
N THR A 286 -14.93 -7.62 9.41
CA THR A 286 -14.28 -8.82 8.85
C THR A 286 -13.33 -8.52 7.70
N THR A 287 -13.08 -7.24 7.39
CA THR A 287 -12.06 -6.88 6.38
C THR A 287 -10.68 -7.26 6.91
N PRO A 288 -9.88 -8.05 6.16
CA PRO A 288 -8.51 -8.37 6.53
C PRO A 288 -7.61 -7.13 6.68
N GLU A 289 -6.41 -7.35 7.20
CA GLU A 289 -5.36 -6.33 7.12
C GLU A 289 -4.85 -6.16 5.69
N GLU A 290 -4.47 -4.93 5.34
CA GLU A 290 -4.07 -4.53 3.99
C GLU A 290 -2.66 -3.94 4.06
N VAL A 291 -1.66 -4.69 3.59
CA VAL A 291 -0.29 -4.19 3.44
C VAL A 291 -0.21 -3.42 2.13
N LEU A 292 0.12 -2.13 2.20
CA LEU A 292 0.12 -1.22 1.06
C LEU A 292 1.51 -0.66 0.79
N ALA A 293 1.87 -0.58 -0.49
CA ALA A 293 2.95 0.23 -1.02
C ALA A 293 2.40 1.03 -2.21
N LEU A 294 2.12 2.31 -2.00
CA LEU A 294 1.41 3.19 -2.91
C LEU A 294 2.40 4.17 -3.55
N PRO A 295 2.68 4.10 -4.86
CA PRO A 295 3.56 5.06 -5.51
C PRO A 295 2.95 6.46 -5.51
N LEU A 296 3.77 7.48 -5.29
CA LEU A 296 3.39 8.89 -5.18
C LEU A 296 3.62 9.62 -6.50
N PRO A 297 2.73 10.55 -6.89
CA PRO A 297 3.02 11.54 -7.93
C PRO A 297 4.27 12.36 -7.64
N GLU A 298 5.06 12.63 -8.67
CA GLU A 298 6.08 13.67 -8.66
C GLU A 298 5.45 15.00 -8.21
N GLY A 299 6.16 15.73 -7.33
CA GLY A 299 5.68 17.00 -6.78
C GLY A 299 4.60 16.93 -5.71
N THR A 300 4.22 15.74 -5.21
CA THR A 300 3.21 15.59 -4.13
C THR A 300 3.50 16.52 -2.94
N GLU A 301 2.57 17.44 -2.65
CA GLU A 301 2.73 18.39 -1.54
C GLU A 301 2.33 17.78 -0.20
N THR A 302 1.19 17.09 -0.18
CA THR A 302 0.54 16.58 1.03
C THR A 302 0.06 15.13 0.87
N LEU A 303 0.26 14.33 1.91
CA LEU A 303 -0.37 13.01 2.04
C LEU A 303 -1.52 13.09 3.05
N ARG A 304 -2.73 12.69 2.64
CA ARG A 304 -3.92 12.65 3.50
C ARG A 304 -4.45 11.24 3.67
N MET A 305 -4.64 10.82 4.91
CA MET A 305 -5.33 9.59 5.29
C MET A 305 -6.70 9.91 5.86
N TYR A 306 -7.75 9.28 5.32
CA TYR A 306 -9.14 9.47 5.73
C TYR A 306 -9.74 8.17 6.27
N ALA A 307 -10.58 8.30 7.30
CA ALA A 307 -11.53 7.27 7.73
C ALA A 307 -12.92 7.89 7.80
N ILE A 308 -13.82 7.45 6.91
CA ILE A 308 -15.13 8.08 6.68
C ILE A 308 -16.23 7.06 6.94
N GLN A 309 -17.06 7.31 7.95
CA GLN A 309 -17.78 6.28 8.69
C GLN A 309 -19.30 6.35 8.51
N GLN A 310 -19.90 5.22 8.13
CA GLN A 310 -21.32 4.95 8.25
C GLN A 310 -21.53 4.21 9.58
N ARG A 311 -22.17 4.87 10.56
CA ARG A 311 -22.30 4.36 11.94
C ARG A 311 -23.21 3.13 12.02
N GLY A 312 -22.77 2.06 12.67
CA GLY A 312 -23.61 0.93 13.06
C GLY A 312 -24.33 1.14 14.40
N GLY A 313 -25.21 0.22 14.79
CA GLY A 313 -25.95 0.27 16.05
C GLY A 313 -25.05 0.40 17.29
N GLN A 314 -23.88 -0.24 17.29
CA GLN A 314 -22.88 -0.22 18.37
C GLN A 314 -21.76 0.82 18.16
N GLY A 315 -21.89 1.70 17.16
CA GLY A 315 -21.01 2.85 16.96
C GLY A 315 -20.14 2.77 15.71
N HIS A 316 -18.86 3.08 15.87
CA HIS A 316 -17.89 3.33 14.81
C HIS A 316 -16.75 2.32 14.83
N HIS A 317 -16.11 2.10 13.68
CA HIS A 317 -14.81 1.45 13.63
C HIS A 317 -13.71 2.40 14.11
N ARG A 318 -12.55 1.82 14.40
CA ARG A 318 -11.28 2.52 14.53
C ARG A 318 -10.33 1.92 13.49
N ILE A 319 -9.68 2.75 12.71
CA ILE A 319 -8.81 2.32 11.61
C ILE A 319 -7.37 2.57 12.02
N ASN A 320 -6.58 1.51 12.05
CA ASN A 320 -5.16 1.53 12.34
C ASN A 320 -4.37 1.68 11.03
N PHE A 321 -3.32 2.48 11.07
CA PHE A 321 -2.27 2.61 10.07
C PHE A 321 -0.96 2.29 10.78
N GLU A 322 -0.51 1.04 10.69
CA GLU A 322 0.74 0.57 11.26
C GLU A 322 1.93 1.05 10.43
N ASN A 323 2.96 1.48 11.14
CA ASN A 323 4.25 1.98 10.66
C ASN A 323 4.18 2.72 9.31
N PRO A 324 3.45 3.84 9.19
CA PRO A 324 3.38 4.57 7.94
C PRO A 324 4.73 5.23 7.59
N LEU A 325 5.30 4.82 6.47
CA LEU A 325 6.60 5.26 5.95
C LEU A 325 6.44 5.93 4.59
N LEU A 326 7.34 6.86 4.29
CA LEU A 326 7.72 7.21 2.93
C LEU A 326 8.97 6.41 2.57
N THR A 327 9.02 5.80 1.39
CA THR A 327 10.13 4.98 0.90
C THR A 327 10.41 5.26 -0.57
N ASN A 328 11.45 4.64 -1.13
CA ASN A 328 11.76 4.67 -2.56
C ASN A 328 11.58 3.30 -3.26
N SER A 329 10.66 2.46 -2.76
CA SER A 329 10.48 1.05 -3.19
C SER A 329 9.68 0.84 -4.49
N LYS A 330 9.03 1.89 -5.02
CA LYS A 330 8.32 1.90 -6.31
C LYS A 330 8.79 3.03 -7.19
N GLN A 331 8.63 2.89 -8.50
CA GLN A 331 8.77 4.01 -9.43
C GLN A 331 7.80 5.13 -9.06
N GLN A 332 8.31 6.36 -9.00
CA GLN A 332 7.49 7.55 -8.79
C GLN A 332 6.53 7.74 -9.97
N LEU A 333 5.28 8.09 -9.69
CA LEU A 333 4.31 8.35 -10.75
C LEU A 333 4.64 9.69 -11.41
N GLU A 334 4.48 9.80 -12.74
CA GLU A 334 4.56 11.11 -13.41
C GLU A 334 3.57 12.10 -12.76
N GLU A 335 3.94 13.38 -12.74
CA GLU A 335 3.04 14.46 -12.29
C GLU A 335 1.69 14.36 -13.03
N VAL A 336 0.60 14.30 -12.25
CA VAL A 336 -0.77 14.19 -12.77
C VAL A 336 -1.43 15.54 -12.68
N ASN A 337 -1.79 16.14 -13.81
CA ASN A 337 -2.58 17.35 -13.76
C ASN A 337 -4.07 17.02 -13.56
N ARG A 338 -4.42 16.68 -12.31
CA ARG A 338 -5.78 16.32 -11.86
C ARG A 338 -6.37 17.40 -10.97
N MET A 339 -7.56 17.89 -11.31
CA MET A 339 -8.27 18.90 -10.54
C MET A 339 -9.71 18.49 -10.23
N GLY A 340 -9.99 18.16 -8.97
CA GLY A 340 -11.35 17.85 -8.52
C GLY A 340 -12.30 19.04 -8.65
N LEU A 341 -13.51 18.83 -9.19
CA LEU A 341 -14.52 19.89 -9.37
C LEU A 341 -14.94 20.56 -8.04
N ASN A 342 -14.66 19.94 -6.90
CA ASN A 342 -14.83 20.54 -5.58
C ASN A 342 -13.91 21.74 -5.31
N ARG A 343 -12.80 21.90 -6.05
CA ARG A 343 -11.91 23.08 -5.96
C ARG A 343 -12.41 24.28 -6.77
N LEU A 344 -13.14 24.02 -7.85
CA LEU A 344 -13.74 25.04 -8.72
C LEU A 344 -15.03 25.64 -8.11
N GLY A 345 -15.71 24.86 -7.27
CA GLY A 345 -17.02 25.23 -6.71
C GLY A 345 -18.13 25.16 -7.76
N VAL A 346 -19.36 25.45 -7.34
CA VAL A 346 -20.54 25.46 -8.21
C VAL A 346 -20.84 26.90 -8.61
N ALA A 347 -20.73 27.20 -9.90
CA ALA A 347 -20.99 28.52 -10.47
C ALA A 347 -22.50 28.78 -10.66
N ASP A 348 -23.27 27.73 -10.96
CA ASP A 348 -24.72 27.80 -11.18
C ASP A 348 -25.40 26.44 -10.85
N SER A 349 -26.65 26.45 -10.38
CA SER A 349 -27.39 25.21 -10.07
C SER A 349 -28.90 25.41 -10.07
N SER A 350 -29.66 24.33 -10.25
CA SER A 350 -31.14 24.39 -10.21
C SER A 350 -31.71 24.86 -8.86
N SER A 351 -31.01 24.55 -7.77
CA SER A 351 -31.33 24.96 -6.39
C SER A 351 -30.26 24.45 -5.43
N SER A 352 -29.95 25.21 -4.38
CA SER A 352 -29.13 24.74 -3.25
C SER A 352 -29.71 23.53 -2.49
N TRP A 353 -30.98 23.17 -2.72
CA TRP A 353 -31.65 22.01 -2.11
C TRP A 353 -31.65 20.77 -3.01
N ASP A 354 -31.39 20.92 -4.31
CA ASP A 354 -31.46 19.79 -5.25
C ASP A 354 -30.11 19.05 -5.38
N TRP A 355 -29.03 19.58 -4.80
CA TRP A 355 -27.71 18.95 -4.85
C TRP A 355 -26.97 19.05 -3.52
N SER A 356 -25.93 18.22 -3.35
CA SER A 356 -24.94 18.36 -2.29
C SER A 356 -23.55 17.98 -2.82
N ALA A 357 -22.56 18.84 -2.58
CA ALA A 357 -21.16 18.46 -2.71
C ALA A 357 -20.70 17.83 -1.41
N ASN A 358 -20.00 16.71 -1.50
CA ASN A 358 -19.37 15.99 -0.41
C ASN A 358 -20.32 15.69 0.76
N SER A 359 -20.91 14.49 0.76
CA SER A 359 -21.45 13.81 1.95
C SER A 359 -22.61 14.50 2.71
N TYR A 360 -23.80 13.91 2.71
CA TYR A 360 -24.97 14.50 3.39
C TYR A 360 -24.73 14.57 4.90
N GLY A 361 -24.67 15.79 5.46
CA GLY A 361 -24.37 15.98 6.88
C GLY A 361 -23.02 15.40 7.33
N SER A 362 -22.06 15.24 6.41
CA SER A 362 -20.77 14.55 6.57
C SER A 362 -20.75 13.02 6.36
N LEU A 363 -21.87 12.35 6.02
CA LEU A 363 -21.92 10.90 5.71
C LEU A 363 -21.51 10.58 4.27
N PRO A 364 -20.64 9.58 4.02
CA PRO A 364 -20.33 9.15 2.65
C PRO A 364 -21.60 8.67 1.95
N PHE A 365 -21.66 8.84 0.63
CA PHE A 365 -22.75 8.31 -0.18
C PHE A 365 -22.64 6.78 -0.23
N ASP A 366 -23.71 6.07 0.11
CA ASP A 366 -23.80 4.61 -0.08
C ASP A 366 -24.02 4.37 -1.57
N ARG A 367 -23.21 3.54 -2.22
CA ARG A 367 -23.40 3.15 -3.62
C ARG A 367 -24.29 1.92 -3.72
N ASN A 368 -24.90 1.73 -4.88
CA ASN A 368 -25.79 0.59 -5.14
C ASN A 368 -25.09 -0.79 -5.16
N ASP A 369 -23.76 -0.82 -5.18
CA ASP A 369 -22.92 -2.02 -4.99
C ASP A 369 -22.57 -2.28 -3.50
N GLY A 370 -22.99 -1.39 -2.60
CA GLY A 370 -22.70 -1.44 -1.17
C GLY A 370 -21.34 -0.84 -0.76
N THR A 371 -20.57 -0.27 -1.70
CA THR A 371 -19.36 0.51 -1.38
C THR A 371 -19.71 1.94 -0.97
N LEU A 372 -18.75 2.68 -0.43
CA LEU A 372 -18.94 4.06 0.02
C LEU A 372 -18.16 5.05 -0.83
N GLU A 373 -18.81 6.14 -1.26
CA GLU A 373 -18.18 7.28 -1.92
C GLU A 373 -18.13 8.50 -0.99
N ALA A 374 -16.93 9.00 -0.72
CA ALA A 374 -16.65 10.08 0.20
C ALA A 374 -16.60 11.47 -0.42
N LYS A 375 -16.25 11.57 -1.71
CA LYS A 375 -16.10 12.84 -2.42
C LYS A 375 -16.93 12.82 -3.69
N GLY A 376 -17.60 13.93 -4.00
CA GLY A 376 -18.41 14.03 -5.21
C GLY A 376 -19.68 14.86 -5.06
N TYR A 377 -20.51 14.80 -6.08
CA TYR A 377 -21.77 15.54 -6.17
C TYR A 377 -22.94 14.57 -6.22
N ALA A 378 -23.88 14.73 -5.28
CA ALA A 378 -25.16 14.06 -5.33
C ALA A 378 -26.24 15.00 -5.86
N LEU A 379 -26.98 14.56 -6.87
CA LEU A 379 -28.18 15.23 -7.38
C LEU A 379 -29.43 14.47 -6.90
N LEU A 380 -30.41 15.20 -6.36
CA LEU A 380 -31.71 14.69 -5.92
C LEU A 380 -32.80 15.70 -6.21
N ARG A 381 -33.90 15.25 -6.81
CA ARG A 381 -35.12 16.04 -6.95
C ARG A 381 -35.78 16.32 -5.60
N TYR A 382 -35.58 17.52 -5.07
CA TYR A 382 -36.21 17.96 -3.81
C TYR A 382 -37.67 18.40 -4.00
N SER A 383 -37.96 19.15 -5.08
CA SER A 383 -39.31 19.67 -5.37
C SER A 383 -40.05 18.80 -6.39
N SER A 384 -41.36 18.58 -6.16
CA SER A 384 -42.27 17.94 -7.13
C SER A 384 -42.39 18.68 -8.46
N ASN A 385 -42.03 19.97 -8.50
CA ASN A 385 -42.29 20.85 -9.63
C ASN A 385 -41.06 21.01 -10.55
N ARG A 386 -39.92 20.40 -10.19
CA ARG A 386 -38.68 20.41 -10.99
C ARG A 386 -38.26 18.99 -11.30
N ASN A 387 -38.35 18.58 -12.56
CA ASN A 387 -37.87 17.27 -12.98
C ASN A 387 -36.41 17.28 -13.44
N THR A 388 -35.83 18.44 -13.78
CA THR A 388 -34.40 18.58 -14.10
C THR A 388 -33.67 19.28 -12.96
N VAL A 389 -32.58 18.67 -12.52
CA VAL A 389 -31.64 19.13 -11.49
C VAL A 389 -30.25 19.20 -12.09
N TYR A 390 -29.46 20.19 -11.72
CA TYR A 390 -28.08 20.30 -12.21
C TYR A 390 -27.18 21.12 -11.28
N THR A 391 -25.87 20.91 -11.46
CA THR A 391 -24.78 21.80 -11.02
C THR A 391 -23.91 22.12 -12.22
N SER A 392 -23.49 23.38 -12.36
CA SER A 392 -22.58 23.85 -13.41
C SER A 392 -21.31 24.43 -12.78
N HIS A 393 -20.17 24.11 -13.36
CA HIS A 393 -18.84 24.44 -12.88
C HIS A 393 -18.12 25.26 -13.95
N TYR A 394 -17.53 26.38 -13.58
CA TYR A 394 -16.68 27.14 -14.51
C TYR A 394 -15.33 26.44 -14.64
N ILE A 395 -14.92 26.15 -15.87
CA ILE A 395 -13.66 25.48 -16.19
C ILE A 395 -12.79 26.28 -17.17
N GLY A 396 -13.24 27.47 -17.60
CA GLY A 396 -12.62 28.22 -18.70
C GLY A 396 -11.18 28.68 -18.46
N ASP A 397 -10.75 28.78 -17.20
CA ASP A 397 -9.36 29.07 -16.80
C ASP A 397 -8.45 27.81 -16.79
N HIS A 398 -8.99 26.63 -17.12
CA HIS A 398 -8.28 25.34 -17.04
C HIS A 398 -8.28 24.62 -18.40
N SER A 399 -7.08 24.26 -18.88
CA SER A 399 -6.87 23.65 -20.20
C SER A 399 -6.87 22.11 -20.18
N LEU A 400 -7.55 21.48 -19.22
CA LEU A 400 -7.54 20.03 -19.06
C LEU A 400 -8.54 19.35 -20.02
N PRO A 401 -8.10 18.46 -20.92
CA PRO A 401 -8.93 17.92 -22.01
C PRO A 401 -9.94 16.83 -21.63
N TYR A 402 -9.90 16.29 -20.40
CA TYR A 402 -10.79 15.22 -19.98
C TYR A 402 -11.55 15.55 -18.69
N PHE A 403 -12.77 15.03 -18.58
CA PHE A 403 -13.55 14.95 -17.36
C PHE A 403 -13.70 13.49 -16.95
N GLU A 404 -13.39 13.15 -15.70
CA GLU A 404 -13.57 11.82 -15.13
C GLU A 404 -14.51 11.84 -13.92
N THR A 405 -15.27 10.77 -13.71
CA THR A 405 -16.14 10.57 -12.53
C THR A 405 -16.70 9.15 -12.46
N THR A 406 -16.98 8.64 -11.27
CA THR A 406 -17.80 7.43 -11.09
C THR A 406 -19.29 7.79 -11.06
N LEU A 407 -20.04 7.47 -12.11
CA LEU A 407 -21.50 7.59 -12.10
C LEU A 407 -22.11 6.42 -11.31
N SER A 408 -22.93 6.72 -10.29
CA SER A 408 -23.66 5.69 -9.53
C SER A 408 -25.01 6.19 -9.02
N VAL A 409 -25.82 5.27 -8.51
CA VAL A 409 -27.07 5.58 -7.79
C VAL A 409 -26.86 5.32 -6.30
N ASP A 410 -27.45 6.17 -5.45
CA ASP A 410 -27.34 6.05 -4.00
C ASP A 410 -28.14 4.83 -3.48
N GLY A 411 -27.44 3.94 -2.78
CA GLY A 411 -27.93 2.64 -2.30
C GLY A 411 -29.12 2.74 -1.34
N GLN A 412 -29.32 3.87 -0.66
CA GLN A 412 -30.52 4.07 0.18
C GLN A 412 -31.83 4.10 -0.64
N TYR A 413 -31.74 4.25 -1.96
CA TYR A 413 -32.87 4.21 -2.89
C TYR A 413 -32.98 2.90 -3.68
N ALA A 414 -32.16 1.88 -3.40
CA ALA A 414 -32.13 0.60 -4.12
C ALA A 414 -33.45 -0.18 -4.11
N SER A 415 -34.34 0.09 -3.13
CA SER A 415 -35.63 -0.59 -2.96
C SER A 415 -36.82 0.20 -3.51
N GLY A 416 -37.84 -0.56 -3.94
CA GLY A 416 -39.06 -0.04 -4.57
C GLY A 416 -38.89 0.36 -6.03
N ASP A 417 -39.98 0.81 -6.66
CA ASP A 417 -39.93 1.46 -7.96
C ASP A 417 -39.64 2.96 -7.78
N ARG A 418 -38.41 3.37 -8.12
CA ARG A 418 -37.94 4.76 -8.06
C ARG A 418 -37.89 5.42 -9.44
N GLY A 419 -38.58 4.86 -10.43
CA GLY A 419 -38.60 5.33 -11.80
C GLY A 419 -37.23 5.33 -12.48
N THR A 420 -37.05 6.26 -13.42
CA THR A 420 -35.81 6.39 -14.21
C THR A 420 -35.28 7.82 -14.16
N THR A 421 -33.97 7.98 -14.39
CA THR A 421 -33.32 9.29 -14.48
C THR A 421 -32.44 9.33 -15.71
N LYS A 422 -32.63 10.31 -16.59
CA LYS A 422 -31.68 10.63 -17.66
C LYS A 422 -30.56 11.48 -17.05
N VAL A 423 -29.37 10.93 -17.00
CA VAL A 423 -28.14 11.61 -16.54
C VAL A 423 -27.43 12.17 -17.75
N GLU A 424 -26.94 13.40 -17.67
CA GLU A 424 -26.19 14.07 -18.74
C GLU A 424 -24.98 14.82 -18.19
N VAL A 425 -23.89 14.80 -18.94
CA VAL A 425 -22.78 15.76 -18.78
C VAL A 425 -22.79 16.65 -20.02
N LEU A 426 -22.79 17.97 -19.82
CA LEU A 426 -22.85 18.95 -20.90
C LEU A 426 -21.65 19.90 -20.82
N ALA A 427 -21.00 20.13 -21.97
CA ALA A 427 -20.00 21.16 -22.18
C ALA A 427 -20.66 22.35 -22.91
N ASP A 428 -20.70 23.52 -22.28
CA ASP A 428 -21.40 24.73 -22.78
C ASP A 428 -22.82 24.46 -23.31
N GLY A 429 -23.57 23.62 -22.58
CA GLY A 429 -24.94 23.23 -22.91
C GLY A 429 -25.09 22.15 -23.98
N LYS A 430 -23.99 21.67 -24.60
CA LYS A 430 -23.98 20.52 -25.51
C LYS A 430 -23.68 19.24 -24.73
N SER A 431 -24.56 18.24 -24.80
CA SER A 431 -24.31 16.92 -24.19
C SER A 431 -23.05 16.28 -24.80
N ILE A 432 -22.11 15.92 -23.92
CA ILE A 432 -20.92 15.09 -24.22
C ILE A 432 -21.09 13.67 -23.68
N PHE A 433 -22.04 13.47 -22.76
CA PHE A 433 -22.50 12.17 -22.28
C PHE A 433 -23.99 12.23 -21.96
N ASN A 434 -24.70 11.13 -22.21
CA ASN A 434 -26.05 10.90 -21.69
C ASN A 434 -26.28 9.40 -21.44
N LYS A 435 -26.99 9.07 -20.36
CA LYS A 435 -27.40 7.70 -20.02
C LYS A 435 -28.68 7.71 -19.18
N THR A 436 -29.62 6.82 -19.47
CA THR A 436 -30.79 6.60 -18.60
C THR A 436 -30.47 5.51 -17.58
N VAL A 437 -30.66 5.83 -16.31
CA VAL A 437 -30.40 4.94 -15.17
C VAL A 437 -31.68 4.69 -14.35
N ASN A 438 -31.63 3.69 -13.49
CA ASN A 438 -32.66 3.34 -12.51
C ASN A 438 -32.00 2.92 -11.19
N ASN A 439 -32.79 2.65 -10.15
CA ASN A 439 -32.27 2.26 -8.83
C ASN A 439 -31.63 0.85 -8.74
N ARG A 440 -31.44 0.15 -9.87
CA ARG A 440 -30.65 -1.09 -9.95
C ARG A 440 -29.38 -0.93 -10.79
N THR A 441 -29.13 0.27 -11.31
CA THR A 441 -27.93 0.58 -12.10
C THR A 441 -26.71 0.50 -11.18
N GLN A 442 -25.70 -0.24 -11.63
CA GLN A 442 -24.42 -0.38 -10.93
C GLN A 442 -23.51 0.83 -11.20
N PRO A 443 -22.52 1.10 -10.34
CA PRO A 443 -21.52 2.13 -10.60
C PRO A 443 -20.78 1.92 -11.92
N GLU A 444 -20.41 3.03 -12.56
CA GLU A 444 -19.73 3.09 -13.85
C GLU A 444 -18.68 4.19 -13.81
N GLU A 445 -17.42 3.85 -14.08
CA GLU A 445 -16.37 4.85 -14.27
C GLU A 445 -16.50 5.49 -15.66
N LEU A 446 -16.51 6.82 -15.69
CA LEU A 446 -16.57 7.63 -16.91
C LEU A 446 -15.29 8.43 -17.07
N GLN A 447 -14.76 8.46 -18.29
CA GLN A 447 -13.78 9.45 -18.74
C GLN A 447 -14.28 10.01 -20.08
N LEU A 448 -14.46 11.33 -20.16
CA LEU A 448 -15.14 12.03 -21.24
C LEU A 448 -14.24 13.13 -21.81
N ASN A 449 -14.15 13.23 -23.13
CA ASN A 449 -13.42 14.31 -23.79
C ASN A 449 -14.18 15.64 -23.61
N ILE A 450 -13.49 16.67 -23.14
CA ILE A 450 -13.98 18.04 -23.06
C ILE A 450 -13.61 18.76 -24.38
N PRO A 451 -14.57 19.37 -25.10
CA PRO A 451 -14.26 20.21 -26.26
C PRO A 451 -13.33 21.38 -25.90
N ALA A 452 -12.33 21.64 -26.73
CA ALA A 452 -11.40 22.75 -26.51
C ALA A 452 -12.13 24.10 -26.41
N GLY A 453 -11.76 24.91 -25.41
CA GLY A 453 -12.37 26.22 -25.15
C GLY A 453 -13.66 26.19 -24.32
N THR A 454 -14.15 25.01 -23.90
CA THR A 454 -15.34 24.88 -23.03
C THR A 454 -15.22 25.78 -21.80
N GLN A 455 -16.25 26.58 -21.54
CA GLN A 455 -16.28 27.48 -20.37
C GLN A 455 -16.97 26.84 -19.17
N PHE A 456 -18.04 26.08 -19.39
CA PHE A 456 -18.83 25.45 -18.34
C PHE A 456 -19.03 23.96 -18.57
N LEU A 457 -18.77 23.18 -17.53
CA LEU A 457 -19.19 21.78 -17.45
C LEU A 457 -20.43 21.68 -16.55
N ARG A 458 -21.50 21.05 -17.03
CA ARG A 458 -22.74 20.85 -16.28
C ARG A 458 -23.02 19.37 -16.06
N LEU A 459 -23.20 18.99 -14.79
CA LEU A 459 -23.71 17.70 -14.37
C LEU A 459 -25.23 17.82 -14.20
N GLN A 460 -26.02 17.03 -14.93
CA GLN A 460 -27.47 17.16 -14.98
C GLN A 460 -28.17 15.80 -14.79
N ALA A 461 -29.32 15.83 -14.09
CA ALA A 461 -30.21 14.70 -13.91
C ALA A 461 -31.67 15.12 -14.19
N THR A 462 -32.32 14.45 -15.14
CA THR A 462 -33.75 14.63 -15.45
C THR A 462 -34.54 13.39 -15.03
N TYR A 463 -35.38 13.55 -14.02
CA TYR A 463 -36.11 12.49 -13.34
C TYR A 463 -37.50 12.23 -13.93
N SER A 464 -37.80 10.95 -14.10
CA SER A 464 -39.13 10.39 -14.34
C SER A 464 -39.51 9.56 -13.10
N PRO A 465 -40.24 10.13 -12.11
CA PRO A 465 -40.51 9.46 -10.84
C PRO A 465 -41.31 8.16 -10.99
N GLY A 466 -40.99 7.18 -10.15
CA GLY A 466 -41.78 5.96 -9.97
C GLY A 466 -42.77 6.08 -8.82
N SER A 467 -43.47 4.99 -8.55
CA SER A 467 -44.45 4.87 -7.46
C SER A 467 -43.88 5.15 -6.06
N ASN A 468 -42.59 4.87 -5.81
CA ASN A 468 -41.87 5.21 -4.58
C ASN A 468 -40.98 6.46 -4.74
N GLY A 469 -41.33 7.36 -5.66
CA GLY A 469 -40.65 8.62 -5.91
C GLY A 469 -39.42 8.49 -6.81
N THR A 470 -38.37 9.25 -6.52
CA THR A 470 -37.10 9.24 -7.28
C THR A 470 -35.97 8.60 -6.48
N HIS A 471 -34.91 8.24 -7.19
CA HIS A 471 -33.61 7.91 -6.63
C HIS A 471 -32.65 9.11 -6.70
N ARG A 472 -31.48 9.02 -6.07
CA ARG A 472 -30.43 10.05 -6.11
C ARG A 472 -29.28 9.60 -7.00
N ILE A 473 -28.75 10.52 -7.80
CA ILE A 473 -27.60 10.29 -8.68
C ILE A 473 -26.34 10.77 -7.97
N ILE A 474 -25.26 10.01 -8.04
CA ILE A 474 -23.95 10.35 -7.50
C ILE A 474 -22.97 10.43 -8.66
N PHE A 475 -22.27 11.55 -8.75
CA PHE A 475 -21.03 11.72 -9.50
C PHE A 475 -19.90 11.64 -8.48
N GLY A 476 -19.24 10.48 -8.39
CA GLY A 476 -18.13 10.21 -7.47
C GLY A 476 -16.84 10.84 -8.00
N GLU A 477 -16.10 11.48 -7.10
CA GLU A 477 -14.79 12.12 -7.33
C GLU A 477 -14.62 12.86 -8.69
N PRO A 478 -15.59 13.66 -9.14
CA PRO A 478 -15.58 14.25 -10.46
C PRO A 478 -14.43 15.24 -10.58
N ALA A 479 -13.60 15.08 -11.60
CA ALA A 479 -12.37 15.83 -11.79
C ALA A 479 -12.10 16.13 -13.26
N LEU A 480 -11.33 17.20 -13.49
CA LEU A 480 -10.66 17.46 -14.75
C LEU A 480 -9.29 16.75 -14.73
N THR A 481 -8.85 16.22 -15.88
CA THR A 481 -7.57 15.52 -16.02
C THR A 481 -6.94 15.73 -17.39
N ASP A 482 -5.62 15.57 -17.48
CA ASP A 482 -4.84 15.54 -18.73
C ASP A 482 -4.97 14.19 -19.48
N GLY A 483 -5.63 13.21 -18.87
CA GLY A 483 -5.83 11.86 -19.42
C GLY A 483 -4.70 10.89 -19.10
N LYS A 484 -3.60 11.35 -18.48
CA LYS A 484 -2.59 10.48 -17.88
C LYS A 484 -3.10 10.01 -16.52
N THR A 485 -3.69 8.83 -16.45
CA THR A 485 -3.88 8.16 -15.16
C THR A 485 -2.62 7.35 -14.84
N PRO A 486 -1.81 7.72 -13.84
CA PRO A 486 -0.75 6.84 -13.40
C PRO A 486 -1.40 5.69 -12.63
N ASN A 487 -1.42 4.51 -13.24
CA ASN A 487 -1.99 3.28 -12.69
C ASN A 487 -3.27 3.48 -11.88
N SER A 488 -4.42 3.39 -12.56
CA SER A 488 -5.67 3.04 -11.89
C SER A 488 -5.40 1.87 -10.93
N GLN A 489 -5.51 2.13 -9.62
CA GLN A 489 -5.29 1.13 -8.56
C GLN A 489 -5.98 -0.18 -8.97
N PRO A 490 -5.29 -1.32 -8.90
CA PRO A 490 -5.84 -2.56 -9.41
C PRO A 490 -7.17 -2.86 -8.73
N ARG A 491 -8.19 -3.06 -9.56
CA ARG A 491 -9.55 -3.39 -9.13
C ARG A 491 -9.46 -4.62 -8.22
N THR A 492 -9.92 -4.48 -6.98
CA THR A 492 -9.91 -5.53 -5.96
C THR A 492 -10.41 -6.86 -6.53
N SER A 493 -9.84 -7.99 -6.08
CA SER A 493 -9.90 -9.34 -6.68
C SER A 493 -11.26 -10.00 -6.97
N ASP A 494 -12.37 -9.28 -6.83
CA ASP A 494 -13.68 -9.56 -7.45
C ASP A 494 -13.82 -8.84 -8.82
N GLY A 495 -12.74 -8.21 -9.30
CA GLY A 495 -12.75 -7.00 -10.13
C GLY A 495 -12.78 -7.17 -11.65
N PHE A 496 -13.21 -8.32 -12.16
CA PHE A 496 -13.49 -8.49 -13.60
C PHE A 496 -14.86 -9.15 -13.82
N ASN A 497 -15.64 -8.58 -14.73
CA ASN A 497 -17.04 -8.97 -15.00
C ASN A 497 -17.21 -10.43 -15.46
N ASP A 498 -16.12 -11.09 -15.87
CA ASP A 498 -16.04 -12.46 -16.39
C ASP A 498 -15.12 -13.38 -15.55
N ILE A 499 -14.70 -12.95 -14.35
CA ILE A 499 -13.97 -13.78 -13.37
C ILE A 499 -14.80 -13.83 -12.07
N SER A 500 -15.45 -14.96 -11.82
CA SER A 500 -16.14 -15.17 -10.54
C SER A 500 -15.15 -15.51 -9.41
N SER A 501 -15.56 -15.30 -8.17
CA SER A 501 -14.79 -15.71 -6.98
C SER A 501 -14.56 -17.23 -6.87
N GLN A 502 -15.23 -18.03 -7.70
CA GLN A 502 -15.07 -19.49 -7.81
C GLN A 502 -14.29 -19.91 -9.07
N HIS A 503 -13.76 -18.97 -9.85
CA HIS A 503 -12.95 -19.27 -11.02
C HIS A 503 -11.64 -19.99 -10.60
N PRO A 504 -11.25 -21.10 -11.26
CA PRO A 504 -10.15 -21.96 -10.79
C PRO A 504 -8.79 -21.27 -10.70
N TYR A 505 -8.61 -20.17 -11.43
CA TYR A 505 -7.38 -19.36 -11.43
C TYR A 505 -7.57 -17.96 -10.81
N GLN A 506 -8.60 -17.78 -9.98
CA GLN A 506 -8.93 -16.48 -9.40
C GLN A 506 -7.78 -15.92 -8.55
N LYS A 507 -7.08 -16.76 -7.79
CA LYS A 507 -6.02 -16.32 -6.87
C LYS A 507 -4.78 -15.84 -7.62
N GLU A 508 -4.38 -16.56 -8.67
CA GLU A 508 -3.26 -16.22 -9.56
C GLU A 508 -3.54 -14.91 -10.31
N ILE A 509 -4.77 -14.76 -10.83
CA ILE A 509 -5.22 -13.52 -11.47
C ILE A 509 -5.23 -12.37 -10.46
N ALA A 510 -5.72 -12.60 -9.23
CA ALA A 510 -5.73 -11.62 -8.15
C ALA A 510 -4.33 -11.16 -7.76
N LEU A 511 -3.36 -12.07 -7.62
CA LEU A 511 -1.96 -11.74 -7.31
C LEU A 511 -1.38 -10.76 -8.35
N LEU A 512 -1.43 -11.15 -9.63
CA LEU A 512 -0.87 -10.33 -10.71
C LEU A 512 -1.64 -9.02 -10.91
N THR A 513 -2.94 -9.01 -10.62
CA THR A 513 -3.76 -7.79 -10.67
C THR A 513 -3.32 -6.86 -9.54
N ASN A 514 -3.28 -7.33 -8.29
CA ASN A 514 -2.85 -6.55 -7.13
C ASN A 514 -1.40 -6.03 -7.25
N ARG A 515 -0.51 -6.74 -7.94
CA ARG A 515 0.86 -6.29 -8.28
C ARG A 515 0.93 -5.33 -9.49
N ALA A 516 -0.21 -4.94 -10.08
CA ALA A 516 -0.34 -4.12 -11.30
C ALA A 516 0.33 -4.70 -12.57
N ILE A 517 0.71 -5.99 -12.55
CA ILE A 517 1.32 -6.71 -13.67
C ILE A 517 0.30 -6.92 -14.80
N ILE A 518 -0.93 -7.31 -14.44
CA ILE A 518 -2.01 -7.56 -15.38
C ILE A 518 -3.21 -6.64 -15.13
N ASN A 519 -3.59 -5.89 -16.16
CA ASN A 519 -4.82 -5.11 -16.18
C ASN A 519 -5.92 -5.85 -16.94
N GLY A 520 -7.17 -5.52 -16.63
CA GLY A 520 -8.32 -5.87 -17.45
C GLY A 520 -8.44 -4.98 -18.69
N TYR A 521 -9.43 -5.26 -19.51
CA TYR A 521 -9.84 -4.40 -20.61
C TYR A 521 -10.69 -3.23 -20.08
N GLN A 522 -10.83 -2.18 -20.91
CA GLN A 522 -11.59 -0.96 -20.56
C GLN A 522 -13.06 -1.27 -20.20
N ASP A 523 -13.64 -2.32 -20.78
CA ASP A 523 -15.00 -2.81 -20.52
C ASP A 523 -15.18 -3.58 -19.18
N GLY A 524 -14.13 -3.65 -18.36
CA GLY A 524 -14.16 -4.37 -17.08
C GLY A 524 -13.98 -5.88 -17.19
N THR A 525 -13.66 -6.43 -18.37
CA THR A 525 -13.41 -7.87 -18.54
C THR A 525 -11.93 -8.24 -18.36
N PHE A 526 -11.66 -9.49 -17.99
CA PHE A 526 -10.34 -10.12 -18.01
C PHE A 526 -10.10 -10.92 -19.30
N ARG A 527 -11.17 -11.45 -19.90
CA ARG A 527 -11.17 -12.35 -21.07
C ARG A 527 -10.26 -13.58 -20.86
N PRO A 528 -10.52 -14.42 -19.84
CA PRO A 528 -9.61 -15.49 -19.41
C PRO A 528 -9.30 -16.51 -20.50
N ASN A 529 -10.27 -16.74 -21.40
CA ASN A 529 -10.21 -17.72 -22.47
C ASN A 529 -9.62 -17.18 -23.79
N ASN A 530 -9.32 -15.88 -23.88
CA ASN A 530 -8.64 -15.34 -25.06
C ASN A 530 -7.17 -15.76 -25.03
N ASN A 531 -6.62 -16.15 -26.19
CA ASN A 531 -5.19 -16.43 -26.31
C ASN A 531 -4.38 -15.13 -26.17
N ILE A 532 -3.32 -15.16 -25.37
CA ILE A 532 -2.45 -14.01 -25.13
C ILE A 532 -1.57 -13.74 -26.36
N THR A 533 -1.36 -12.47 -26.73
CA THR A 533 -0.44 -12.11 -27.81
C THR A 533 0.99 -11.85 -27.32
N ARG A 534 1.97 -11.93 -28.23
CA ARG A 534 3.38 -11.57 -27.94
C ARG A 534 3.52 -10.18 -27.31
N ARG A 535 2.80 -9.18 -27.83
CA ARG A 535 2.75 -7.83 -27.22
C ARG A 535 2.17 -7.84 -25.82
N GLN A 536 1.07 -8.55 -25.59
CA GLN A 536 0.46 -8.61 -24.25
C GLN A 536 1.39 -9.26 -23.22
N ALA A 537 2.17 -10.27 -23.63
CA ALA A 537 3.21 -10.85 -22.80
C ALA A 537 4.35 -9.85 -22.54
N ALA A 538 4.80 -9.10 -23.55
CA ALA A 538 5.81 -8.04 -23.36
C ALA A 538 5.37 -6.98 -22.33
N LEU A 539 4.11 -6.52 -22.41
CA LEU A 539 3.52 -5.59 -21.44
C LEU A 539 3.43 -6.15 -20.00
N MET A 540 3.21 -7.46 -19.85
CA MET A 540 3.16 -8.09 -18.53
C MET A 540 4.56 -8.26 -17.95
N ILE A 541 5.53 -8.69 -18.77
CA ILE A 541 6.93 -8.86 -18.34
C ILE A 541 7.57 -7.52 -18.01
N SER A 542 7.38 -6.48 -18.83
CA SER A 542 7.93 -5.15 -18.54
C SER A 542 7.43 -4.58 -17.22
N ARG A 543 6.17 -4.84 -16.84
CA ARG A 543 5.60 -4.42 -15.55
C ARG A 543 6.06 -5.26 -14.36
N ALA A 544 6.23 -6.56 -14.53
CA ALA A 544 6.68 -7.43 -13.44
C ALA A 544 8.13 -7.18 -13.04
N PHE A 545 8.97 -6.82 -14.00
CA PHE A 545 10.39 -6.51 -13.80
C PHE A 545 10.68 -5.00 -13.73
N ASP A 546 9.65 -4.15 -13.70
CA ASP A 546 9.72 -2.68 -13.68
C ASP A 546 10.76 -2.11 -14.67
N LEU A 547 10.75 -2.63 -15.91
CA LEU A 547 11.75 -2.31 -16.92
C LEU A 547 11.66 -0.84 -17.32
N ASP A 548 12.78 -0.11 -17.30
CA ASP A 548 12.84 1.23 -17.86
C ASP A 548 12.43 1.19 -19.34
N LEU A 549 11.54 2.09 -19.74
CA LEU A 549 11.01 2.21 -21.10
C LEU A 549 11.61 3.41 -21.86
N LYS A 550 12.38 4.27 -21.18
CA LYS A 550 12.95 5.50 -21.74
C LYS A 550 14.27 5.19 -22.47
N GLY A 551 14.51 5.89 -23.57
CA GLY A 551 15.78 5.83 -24.32
C GLY A 551 16.13 4.50 -25.00
N ARG A 552 15.24 3.49 -24.95
CA ARG A 552 15.50 2.15 -25.52
C ARG A 552 15.83 2.21 -27.02
N PRO A 553 16.76 1.36 -27.51
CA PRO A 553 17.09 1.30 -28.92
C PRO A 553 15.90 0.82 -29.75
N ASN A 554 15.87 1.18 -31.03
CA ASN A 554 14.84 0.69 -31.95
C ASN A 554 15.02 -0.83 -32.12
N PRO A 555 14.00 -1.67 -31.82
CA PRO A 555 14.12 -3.13 -31.87
C PRO A 555 14.22 -3.69 -33.31
N GLY A 556 14.16 -2.84 -34.35
CA GLY A 556 14.51 -3.20 -35.72
C GLY A 556 13.48 -4.02 -36.50
N PHE A 557 12.30 -4.29 -35.90
CA PHE A 557 11.24 -5.07 -36.54
C PHE A 557 10.36 -4.22 -37.47
N GLY A 558 10.18 -4.67 -38.71
CA GLY A 558 9.41 -3.96 -39.73
C GLY A 558 7.91 -3.88 -39.45
N ASP A 559 7.39 -4.64 -38.48
CA ASP A 559 6.01 -4.65 -38.02
C ASP A 559 5.80 -4.00 -36.63
N VAL A 560 6.82 -3.29 -36.13
CA VAL A 560 6.81 -2.56 -34.85
C VAL A 560 7.16 -1.08 -35.10
N ALA A 561 6.19 -0.32 -35.59
CA ALA A 561 6.35 1.12 -35.80
C ALA A 561 6.39 1.87 -34.45
N ALA A 562 7.12 3.00 -34.37
CA ALA A 562 7.24 3.81 -33.16
C ALA A 562 5.91 4.36 -32.61
N THR A 563 4.85 4.39 -33.42
CA THR A 563 3.49 4.78 -33.02
C THR A 563 2.60 3.61 -32.61
N LEU A 564 3.15 2.39 -32.52
CA LEU A 564 2.40 1.20 -32.09
C LEU A 564 2.18 1.27 -30.57
N ASP A 565 0.92 1.11 -30.15
CA ASP A 565 0.57 0.82 -28.76
C ASP A 565 1.34 -0.43 -28.29
N GLY A 566 2.17 -0.29 -27.25
CA GLY A 566 3.12 -1.31 -26.78
C GLY A 566 4.53 -1.26 -27.39
N TYR A 567 4.90 -0.22 -28.15
CA TYR A 567 6.24 -0.10 -28.77
C TYR A 567 7.37 -0.10 -27.75
N ALA A 568 7.26 0.67 -26.66
CA ALA A 568 8.34 0.87 -25.71
C ALA A 568 8.60 -0.40 -24.88
N GLU A 569 7.54 -1.13 -24.52
CA GLU A 569 7.61 -2.42 -23.85
C GLU A 569 8.23 -3.49 -24.77
N ILE A 570 7.89 -3.50 -26.06
CA ILE A 570 8.55 -4.39 -27.04
C ILE A 570 10.03 -4.03 -27.19
N ALA A 571 10.37 -2.74 -27.24
CA ALA A 571 11.77 -2.31 -27.29
C ALA A 571 12.54 -2.77 -26.03
N ALA A 572 11.97 -2.56 -24.84
CA ALA A 572 12.59 -2.95 -23.57
C ALA A 572 12.81 -4.47 -23.45
N VAL A 573 11.79 -5.32 -23.67
CA VAL A 573 11.97 -6.79 -23.52
C VAL A 573 12.90 -7.41 -24.57
N MET A 574 13.18 -6.69 -25.65
CA MET A 574 14.15 -7.09 -26.68
C MET A 574 15.56 -6.59 -26.36
N ASP A 575 15.70 -5.37 -25.81
CA ASP A 575 16.96 -4.81 -25.33
C ASP A 575 17.52 -5.58 -24.12
N GLU A 576 16.62 -6.04 -23.22
CA GLU A 576 16.93 -6.97 -22.12
C GLU A 576 17.09 -8.44 -22.56
N GLY A 577 16.98 -8.75 -23.86
CA GLY A 577 17.15 -10.11 -24.42
C GLY A 577 16.08 -11.16 -24.05
N LEU A 578 15.02 -10.77 -23.32
CA LEU A 578 14.02 -11.67 -22.74
C LEU A 578 13.19 -12.46 -23.79
N PHE A 579 13.16 -12.00 -25.03
CA PHE A 579 12.38 -12.59 -26.14
C PHE A 579 13.25 -13.22 -27.26
N ASP A 580 14.58 -13.11 -27.18
CA ASP A 580 15.51 -13.48 -28.26
C ASP A 580 15.51 -14.96 -28.65
N SER A 581 15.18 -15.83 -27.70
CA SER A 581 15.21 -17.29 -27.88
C SER A 581 14.27 -17.80 -28.99
N PHE A 582 13.18 -17.08 -29.27
CA PHE A 582 12.14 -17.50 -30.21
C PHE A 582 11.77 -16.48 -31.30
N ILE A 583 12.16 -15.21 -31.18
CA ILE A 583 12.01 -14.25 -32.27
C ILE A 583 13.08 -14.53 -33.34
N ARG A 584 12.64 -14.76 -34.59
CA ARG A 584 13.53 -15.12 -35.72
C ARG A 584 13.18 -14.27 -36.93
N GLY A 585 14.17 -13.57 -37.48
CA GLY A 585 14.01 -12.68 -38.65
C GLY A 585 13.55 -11.27 -38.27
N SER A 586 13.10 -10.50 -39.27
CA SER A 586 12.84 -9.05 -39.17
C SER A 586 11.41 -8.68 -38.74
N GLN A 587 10.70 -9.58 -38.04
CA GLN A 587 9.32 -9.37 -37.56
C GLN A 587 9.14 -9.85 -36.12
N PHE A 588 8.54 -9.01 -35.27
CA PHE A 588 8.16 -9.37 -33.90
C PHE A 588 6.81 -10.08 -33.85
N ARG A 589 5.89 -9.69 -34.74
CA ARG A 589 4.50 -10.14 -34.81
C ARG A 589 3.71 -9.87 -33.52
N PRO A 590 3.50 -8.60 -33.15
CA PRO A 590 2.92 -8.20 -31.85
C PRO A 590 1.53 -8.79 -31.56
N ASN A 591 0.75 -9.09 -32.61
CA ASN A 591 -0.58 -9.68 -32.50
C ASN A 591 -0.61 -11.22 -32.69
N GLN A 592 0.54 -11.87 -32.92
CA GLN A 592 0.63 -13.33 -32.94
C GLN A 592 0.37 -13.87 -31.52
N GLN A 593 -0.40 -14.95 -31.43
CA GLN A 593 -0.66 -15.66 -30.18
C GLN A 593 0.61 -16.34 -29.68
N LEU A 594 0.86 -16.28 -28.38
CA LEU A 594 2.00 -16.93 -27.75
C LEU A 594 1.73 -18.43 -27.55
N THR A 595 2.73 -19.25 -27.85
CA THR A 595 2.74 -20.69 -27.56
C THR A 595 3.30 -20.99 -26.18
N ARG A 596 3.02 -22.18 -25.66
CA ARG A 596 3.52 -22.62 -24.35
C ARG A 596 5.04 -22.74 -24.30
N GLY A 597 5.70 -23.08 -25.41
CA GLY A 597 7.15 -23.10 -25.53
C GLY A 597 7.77 -21.69 -25.47
N GLU A 598 7.18 -20.72 -26.16
CA GLU A 598 7.60 -19.31 -26.09
C GLU A 598 7.37 -18.72 -24.68
N MET A 599 6.24 -19.03 -24.04
CA MET A 599 5.99 -18.65 -22.64
C MET A 599 7.05 -19.25 -21.71
N ALA A 600 7.40 -20.52 -21.86
CA ALA A 600 8.41 -21.16 -21.03
C ALA A 600 9.77 -20.49 -21.17
N SER A 601 10.18 -20.14 -22.41
CA SER A 601 11.44 -19.42 -22.62
C SER A 601 11.45 -18.01 -22.02
N ILE A 602 10.32 -17.29 -22.09
CA ILE A 602 10.20 -15.95 -21.50
C ILE A 602 10.34 -16.03 -19.97
N LEU A 603 9.58 -16.91 -19.30
CA LEU A 603 9.62 -17.03 -17.85
C LEU A 603 10.95 -17.60 -17.34
N ALA A 604 11.53 -18.59 -18.02
CA ALA A 604 12.83 -19.12 -17.64
C ALA A 604 13.94 -18.07 -17.75
N THR A 605 13.93 -17.25 -18.81
CA THR A 605 14.92 -16.17 -18.99
C THR A 605 14.71 -15.06 -17.97
N ALA A 606 13.48 -14.55 -17.84
CA ALA A 606 13.19 -13.39 -16.99
C ALA A 606 13.40 -13.67 -15.49
N TYR A 607 13.02 -14.85 -14.99
CA TYR A 607 13.21 -15.24 -13.58
C TYR A 607 14.53 -15.98 -13.34
N ASN A 608 15.45 -16.02 -14.33
CA ASN A 608 16.75 -16.71 -14.28
C ASN A 608 16.64 -18.14 -13.73
N LEU A 609 15.80 -18.97 -14.35
CA LEU A 609 15.52 -20.34 -13.94
C LEU A 609 16.42 -21.32 -14.70
N ASP A 610 17.28 -22.02 -13.96
CA ASP A 610 18.18 -23.03 -14.50
C ASP A 610 17.54 -24.42 -14.49
N SER A 611 17.79 -25.22 -15.54
CA SER A 611 17.47 -26.64 -15.54
C SER A 611 18.57 -27.42 -14.78
N THR A 612 18.19 -28.07 -13.69
CA THR A 612 19.06 -28.95 -12.90
C THR A 612 18.96 -30.43 -13.33
N SER A 613 17.82 -30.81 -13.94
CA SER A 613 17.53 -32.16 -14.39
C SER A 613 17.99 -32.42 -15.83
N SER A 614 18.84 -33.44 -16.05
CA SER A 614 19.15 -33.92 -17.42
C SER A 614 17.97 -34.61 -18.12
N THR A 615 16.97 -35.07 -17.34
CA THR A 615 15.82 -35.85 -17.80
C THR A 615 14.52 -35.23 -17.31
N SER A 616 13.49 -35.18 -18.17
CA SER A 616 12.15 -34.70 -17.82
C SER A 616 11.13 -35.85 -17.90
N PRO A 617 10.09 -35.88 -17.05
CA PRO A 617 8.96 -36.79 -17.20
C PRO A 617 8.03 -36.40 -18.38
N LEU A 618 8.25 -35.24 -19.02
CA LEU A 618 7.43 -34.74 -20.12
C LEU A 618 7.83 -35.39 -21.45
N THR A 619 6.88 -36.07 -22.10
CA THR A 619 7.12 -36.98 -23.23
C THR A 619 7.24 -36.31 -24.59
N ASP A 620 6.73 -35.09 -24.76
CA ASP A 620 6.60 -34.40 -26.05
C ASP A 620 7.60 -33.24 -26.26
N ILE A 621 8.59 -33.09 -25.38
CA ILE A 621 9.57 -31.98 -25.42
C ILE A 621 10.97 -32.36 -25.92
N SER A 622 11.30 -33.65 -26.05
CA SER A 622 12.67 -34.13 -26.26
C SER A 622 13.40 -33.55 -27.48
N ASN A 623 12.67 -33.23 -28.55
CA ASN A 623 13.19 -32.63 -29.79
C ASN A 623 12.70 -31.18 -30.00
N HIS A 624 12.19 -30.53 -28.95
CA HIS A 624 11.63 -29.19 -29.03
C HIS A 624 12.67 -28.11 -28.67
N TRP A 625 12.75 -27.01 -29.42
CA TRP A 625 13.74 -25.95 -29.18
C TRP A 625 13.64 -25.35 -27.76
N ALA A 626 12.43 -25.31 -27.19
CA ALA A 626 12.18 -24.80 -25.85
C ALA A 626 12.40 -25.83 -24.73
N ARG A 627 12.94 -27.03 -25.02
CA ARG A 627 13.08 -28.14 -24.07
C ARG A 627 13.62 -27.68 -22.72
N ASP A 628 14.78 -27.04 -22.72
CA ASP A 628 15.52 -26.79 -21.48
C ASP A 628 14.82 -25.73 -20.60
N TYR A 629 14.21 -24.72 -21.21
CA TYR A 629 13.32 -23.78 -20.51
C TYR A 629 12.09 -24.47 -19.91
N ILE A 630 11.51 -25.47 -20.60
CA ILE A 630 10.38 -26.24 -20.07
C ILE A 630 10.84 -27.15 -18.91
N VAL A 631 12.06 -27.68 -18.96
CA VAL A 631 12.65 -28.44 -17.84
C VAL A 631 12.90 -27.52 -16.65
N ALA A 632 13.46 -26.31 -16.84
CA ALA A 632 13.62 -25.34 -15.76
C ALA A 632 12.27 -24.99 -15.08
N LEU A 633 11.21 -24.74 -15.87
CA LEU A 633 9.86 -24.54 -15.32
C LEU A 633 9.32 -25.77 -14.56
N ALA A 634 9.72 -26.98 -14.92
CA ALA A 634 9.33 -28.20 -14.22
C ALA A 634 10.12 -28.39 -12.91
N ASP A 635 11.44 -28.24 -12.95
CA ASP A 635 12.34 -28.32 -11.79
C ASP A 635 11.96 -27.30 -10.69
N HIS A 636 11.51 -26.11 -11.09
CA HIS A 636 11.03 -25.07 -10.18
C HIS A 636 9.53 -25.20 -9.78
N ASN A 637 8.85 -26.29 -10.11
CA ASN A 637 7.41 -26.54 -9.86
C ASN A 637 6.47 -25.45 -10.42
N ILE A 638 6.85 -24.77 -11.51
CA ILE A 638 5.97 -23.83 -12.22
C ILE A 638 5.01 -24.60 -13.15
N THR A 639 5.45 -25.74 -13.68
CA THR A 639 4.60 -26.67 -14.44
C THR A 639 4.77 -28.13 -14.01
N THR A 640 3.65 -28.87 -14.03
CA THR A 640 3.62 -30.34 -13.87
C THR A 640 3.22 -31.06 -15.17
N GLY A 641 3.06 -30.33 -16.27
CA GLY A 641 2.49 -30.84 -17.52
C GLY A 641 0.98 -31.07 -17.48
N PHE A 642 0.50 -31.91 -18.39
CA PHE A 642 -0.86 -32.47 -18.43
C PHE A 642 -0.87 -33.90 -17.87
N ASN A 643 -2.04 -34.42 -17.51
CA ASN A 643 -2.21 -35.77 -16.95
C ASN A 643 -1.73 -36.91 -17.87
N ASP A 644 -1.55 -36.65 -19.17
CA ASP A 644 -1.01 -37.56 -20.18
C ASP A 644 0.53 -37.48 -20.31
N GLN A 645 1.20 -36.81 -19.37
CA GLN A 645 2.65 -36.56 -19.38
C GLN A 645 3.13 -35.74 -20.59
N THR A 646 2.27 -34.88 -21.16
CA THR A 646 2.66 -33.90 -22.19
C THR A 646 2.80 -32.49 -21.62
N PHE A 647 3.55 -31.62 -22.29
CA PHE A 647 3.58 -30.18 -22.05
C PHE A 647 2.88 -29.38 -23.16
N ARG A 648 2.79 -29.92 -24.37
CA ARG A 648 2.17 -29.32 -25.57
C ARG A 648 2.81 -27.98 -25.96
N PRO A 649 4.13 -27.93 -26.20
CA PRO A 649 4.87 -26.68 -26.34
C PRO A 649 4.42 -25.80 -27.52
N ASN A 650 3.97 -26.43 -28.63
CA ASN A 650 3.47 -25.71 -29.81
C ASN A 650 2.02 -25.20 -29.66
N GLN A 651 1.32 -25.52 -28.58
CA GLN A 651 -0.06 -25.08 -28.36
C GLN A 651 -0.07 -23.63 -27.85
N SER A 652 -0.94 -22.78 -28.42
CA SER A 652 -1.23 -21.44 -27.88
C SER A 652 -1.84 -21.51 -26.48
N LEU A 653 -1.52 -20.54 -25.62
CA LEU A 653 -2.11 -20.46 -24.28
C LEU A 653 -3.03 -19.24 -24.09
N THR A 654 -4.03 -19.43 -23.22
CA THR A 654 -4.97 -18.38 -22.84
C THR A 654 -4.34 -17.39 -21.86
N ARG A 655 -4.92 -16.20 -21.75
CA ARG A 655 -4.46 -15.16 -20.83
C ARG A 655 -4.51 -15.62 -19.37
N ALA A 656 -5.51 -16.42 -19.00
CA ALA A 656 -5.56 -17.05 -17.68
C ALA A 656 -4.43 -18.09 -17.49
N HIS A 657 -4.15 -18.95 -18.46
CA HIS A 657 -3.04 -19.91 -18.35
C HIS A 657 -1.68 -19.22 -18.24
N PHE A 658 -1.42 -18.15 -19.01
CA PHE A 658 -0.20 -17.35 -18.87
C PHE A 658 -0.08 -16.76 -17.46
N SER A 659 -1.20 -16.24 -16.92
CA SER A 659 -1.25 -15.69 -15.56
C SER A 659 -0.92 -16.74 -14.49
N VAL A 660 -1.35 -18.00 -14.65
CA VAL A 660 -1.01 -19.09 -13.72
C VAL A 660 0.49 -19.42 -13.72
N PHE A 661 1.11 -19.52 -14.91
CA PHE A 661 2.55 -19.77 -14.98
C PHE A 661 3.38 -18.62 -14.42
N MET A 662 2.98 -17.39 -14.73
CA MET A 662 3.65 -16.20 -14.22
C MET A 662 3.48 -16.04 -12.70
N ALA A 663 2.28 -16.24 -12.15
CA ALA A 663 2.05 -16.20 -10.70
C ALA A 663 2.91 -17.21 -9.91
N ARG A 664 3.21 -18.37 -10.50
CA ARG A 664 4.10 -19.39 -9.91
C ARG A 664 5.59 -19.04 -10.01
N ALA A 665 5.97 -18.28 -11.04
CA ALA A 665 7.32 -17.73 -11.13
C ALA A 665 7.50 -16.61 -10.08
N GLU A 666 6.54 -15.68 -10.02
CA GLU A 666 6.41 -14.56 -9.08
C GLU A 666 6.35 -14.94 -7.60
N ASP A 667 5.71 -16.07 -7.26
CA ASP A 667 5.42 -16.44 -5.88
C ASP A 667 5.39 -17.98 -5.71
N PRO A 668 6.33 -18.56 -4.92
CA PRO A 668 6.35 -20.00 -4.64
C PRO A 668 5.07 -20.56 -4.00
N ALA A 669 4.26 -19.74 -3.33
CA ALA A 669 3.02 -20.19 -2.67
C ALA A 669 1.92 -20.66 -3.64
N PHE A 670 2.08 -20.40 -4.94
CA PHE A 670 1.14 -20.80 -5.99
C PHE A 670 1.55 -22.07 -6.75
N ARG A 671 2.71 -22.65 -6.39
CA ARG A 671 3.24 -23.89 -6.98
C ARG A 671 2.45 -25.10 -6.44
N PRO A 672 2.15 -26.11 -7.29
CA PRO A 672 1.33 -27.26 -6.94
C PRO A 672 2.07 -28.32 -6.10
#